data_AF-A0A365GXH1-F1
#
_entry.id   AF-A0A365GXH1-F1
#
_cell.length_a   1.000
_cell.length_b   1.000
_cell.length_c   1.000
_cell.angle_alpha   90.00
_cell.angle_beta   90.00
_cell.angle_gamma   90.00
#
_symmetry.space_group_name_H-M   'P 1'
#
loop_
_entity.id
_entity.type
_entity.pdbx_description
1 polymer ?
#
loop_
_entity_poly.entity_id
_entity_poly.type
_entity_poly.pdbx_seq_one_letter_code
_entity_poly.pdbx_strand_id
1 'polypeptide(L)'
;MRPTAPGQWAVAKPDDGADRLFLQEWSTVPSAPAARPDTGGWAVIGTDEFTLASSLGDAGVPVVSHPDLNALDTAINGGVTVPEVIVASFASSSGDVVDEVHAVAEAVLALVQDWLADERHGAGRLVVVTRSAVAVRPGEDVADLAAATVWGLIRSAQNEHPDRIVLFDCPADPTGTGVADGLVAAVAGGHSQLALRNGELYTPRLARLADADNGDTLALPAGQGWCLGVPVPGSIDGLVAVPAAGLQGGPESGADPGAGLGEGGGLEDGADLDPDPDLDPDLDPDLDLDLGAGGCGGGGVGAGQVLGAGQVRVGVRAAGVNFRDVLITLGVYPGAATIGSEGAGVVLEVGPGVSGLAVGDRVMGLMPGAFGPVTITDHRTLTPIPDGWSFTQAAAVPITYLTAYHALVTLGRVGPGTRLLVHAAAGGVGWAAATLGRHLGAEVFGTAHPTKWAVLQEAGFDADHLANSRTLDFEHQFLTATTNGTRNGSGNASGTGTESTNDASTSSGDHGTRGDTTTGHASGASGASTSNGAGSGSGAGGSGDHESNSGDHADSGGASSSGSGVGSGNGAGSGDVSGGGAGSGVGMDVVLNALAGEFTDASLRLLPRGGRFIEMGKTDPRDPDQIAATHPGVHYEAFDLNALPVEQIQHMLTALTALFAAGELALPPITPRPIAHARQVFRNLQQGRHIGKHVLTLPTPWNPDGTVLITGGTGTLAALTAHHLTTHHHTRHFLLASRQGPTAPNADALREELTALGAHVTITACDITDPDQVANLIAAIPDQHPLTAVIHTAGVLDDAALHTLTPHQLHTVLAPKVDGTWNLHHHTHHHDLAAFVLYSSLTATLGTPGQANYAAANTFQDTLAHHRHHHGQPA
;
A
#
# COMPACT_ATOMS: atom_id res chain seq x y z
N MET A 1 33.10 18.90 12.19
CA MET A 1 32.90 18.22 13.51
C MET A 1 34.21 18.24 14.29
N ARG A 2 34.20 18.57 15.59
CA ARG A 2 35.37 18.32 16.45
C ARG A 2 35.46 16.81 16.75
N PRO A 3 36.66 16.20 16.80
CA PRO A 3 36.78 14.79 17.17
C PRO A 3 36.45 14.65 18.66
N THR A 4 35.40 13.91 18.99
CA THR A 4 35.13 13.44 20.35
C THR A 4 35.98 12.19 20.62
N ALA A 5 36.59 12.14 21.81
CA ALA A 5 37.48 11.05 22.19
C ALA A 5 36.70 9.75 22.54
N PRO A 6 37.29 8.55 22.39
CA PRO A 6 36.61 7.24 22.48
C PRO A 6 36.02 6.84 23.86
N GLY A 7 35.88 7.76 24.82
CA GLY A 7 35.48 7.45 26.20
C GLY A 7 34.17 8.08 26.68
N GLN A 8 33.43 8.80 25.84
CA GLN A 8 32.23 9.55 26.27
C GLN A 8 30.89 8.80 26.14
N TRP A 9 30.88 7.52 25.76
CA TRP A 9 29.65 6.74 25.57
C TRP A 9 29.30 5.83 26.76
N ALA A 10 29.68 6.23 27.97
CA ALA A 10 29.28 5.49 29.18
C ALA A 10 27.84 5.84 29.59
N VAL A 11 26.94 4.90 29.35
CA VAL A 11 25.65 4.66 30.02
C VAL A 11 24.59 5.77 29.84
N ALA A 12 23.86 5.70 28.72
CA ALA A 12 22.48 6.20 28.70
C ALA A 12 21.58 5.15 29.37
N LYS A 13 20.71 5.58 30.31
CA LYS A 13 19.71 4.71 30.94
C LYS A 13 18.71 4.17 29.89
N PRO A 14 18.11 2.98 30.08
CA PRO A 14 17.29 2.33 29.06
C PRO A 14 15.92 2.97 28.74
N ASP A 15 15.44 3.97 29.48
CA ASP A 15 14.04 4.44 29.35
C ASP A 15 13.81 5.80 28.64
N ASP A 16 14.84 6.53 28.20
CA ASP A 16 14.67 7.87 27.55
C ASP A 16 14.86 7.85 26.00
N GLY A 17 14.83 6.67 25.37
CA GLY A 17 15.17 6.53 23.94
C GLY A 17 14.19 7.22 22.99
N ALA A 18 12.89 7.14 23.28
CA ALA A 18 11.83 7.67 22.42
C ALA A 18 11.85 9.21 22.29
N ASP A 19 12.32 9.92 23.33
CA ASP A 19 12.44 11.38 23.36
C ASP A 19 13.51 11.93 22.40
N ARG A 20 14.35 11.05 21.86
CA ARG A 20 15.46 11.39 20.95
C ARG A 20 15.23 10.93 19.51
N LEU A 21 14.11 10.24 19.24
CA LEU A 21 13.73 9.80 17.90
C LEU A 21 12.78 10.82 17.27
N PHE A 22 12.95 11.03 15.97
CA PHE A 22 12.16 11.98 15.19
C PHE A 22 11.59 11.29 13.97
N LEU A 23 10.42 11.76 13.52
CA LEU A 23 9.84 11.42 12.22
C LEU A 23 9.58 12.68 11.40
N GLN A 24 9.58 12.53 10.08
CA GLN A 24 9.09 13.56 9.18
C GLN A 24 7.56 13.41 9.03
N GLU A 25 6.82 14.43 9.44
CA GLU A 25 5.38 14.53 9.22
C GLU A 25 5.08 15.52 8.10
N TRP A 26 3.90 15.39 7.51
CA TRP A 26 3.38 16.34 6.55
C TRP A 26 2.14 17.02 7.12
N SER A 27 2.20 18.35 7.26
CA SER A 27 1.06 19.15 7.72
C SER A 27 0.42 19.90 6.56
N THR A 28 -0.91 19.97 6.56
CA THR A 28 -1.65 20.76 5.58
C THR A 28 -1.29 22.24 5.70
N VAL A 29 -1.11 22.87 4.55
CA VAL A 29 -0.93 24.32 4.45
C VAL A 29 -2.32 24.95 4.33
N PRO A 30 -2.71 25.87 5.24
CA PRO A 30 -3.99 26.56 5.13
C PRO A 30 -4.09 27.27 3.78
N SER A 31 -5.19 27.04 3.06
CA SER A 31 -5.45 27.73 1.79
C SER A 31 -5.66 29.23 2.05
N ALA A 32 -4.63 30.05 1.82
CA ALA A 32 -4.88 31.47 1.60
C ALA A 32 -5.55 31.63 0.23
N PRO A 33 -6.54 32.51 0.05
CA PRO A 33 -6.96 32.89 -1.29
C PRO A 33 -5.73 33.52 -1.96
N ALA A 34 -5.12 32.80 -2.90
CA ALA A 34 -3.99 33.30 -3.63
C ALA A 34 -4.45 34.54 -4.39
N ALA A 35 -4.10 35.73 -3.89
CA ALA A 35 -3.99 36.87 -4.78
C ALA A 35 -2.99 36.43 -5.84
N ARG A 36 -3.43 36.27 -7.09
CA ARG A 36 -2.51 35.93 -8.19
C ARG A 36 -1.40 36.97 -8.14
N PRO A 37 -0.16 36.55 -7.87
CA PRO A 37 0.90 37.52 -7.80
C PRO A 37 1.01 38.16 -9.20
N ASP A 38 1.21 39.48 -9.25
CA ASP A 38 1.66 40.20 -10.45
C ASP A 38 3.06 39.67 -10.77
N THR A 39 3.14 38.44 -11.28
CA THR A 39 4.39 37.76 -11.59
C THR A 39 4.81 38.14 -12.99
N GLY A 40 6.03 38.63 -13.14
CA GLY A 40 6.71 39.01 -14.38
C GLY A 40 7.00 37.85 -15.34
N GLY A 41 5.99 37.01 -15.61
CA GLY A 41 6.04 35.89 -16.56
C GLY A 41 6.65 34.61 -15.99
N TRP A 42 6.11 33.48 -16.42
CA TRP A 42 6.59 32.13 -16.07
C TRP A 42 7.24 31.48 -17.28
N ALA A 43 8.23 30.61 -17.04
CA ALA A 43 8.77 29.72 -18.06
C ALA A 43 8.74 28.27 -17.57
N VAL A 44 8.38 27.34 -18.45
CA VAL A 44 8.57 25.91 -18.25
C VAL A 44 9.75 25.47 -19.10
N ILE A 45 10.72 24.79 -18.50
CA ILE A 45 11.87 24.25 -19.22
C ILE A 45 11.84 22.72 -19.23
N GLY A 46 12.31 22.11 -20.32
CA GLY A 46 12.36 20.65 -20.49
C GLY A 46 11.23 20.12 -21.38
N THR A 47 11.01 18.80 -21.32
CA THR A 47 10.04 18.06 -22.13
C THR A 47 8.57 18.29 -21.73
N ASP A 48 8.33 18.92 -20.57
CA ASP A 48 7.01 19.17 -19.99
C ASP A 48 6.10 17.91 -19.93
N GLU A 49 6.64 16.81 -19.42
CA GLU A 49 5.93 15.52 -19.34
C GLU A 49 4.67 15.56 -18.45
N PHE A 50 4.60 16.55 -17.55
CA PHE A 50 3.44 16.75 -16.68
C PHE A 50 2.42 17.73 -17.29
N THR A 51 2.63 18.20 -18.52
CA THR A 51 1.76 19.16 -19.23
C THR A 51 1.55 20.49 -18.47
N LEU A 52 2.54 20.89 -17.67
CA LEU A 52 2.48 22.05 -16.77
C LEU A 52 2.24 23.34 -17.53
N ALA A 53 2.83 23.52 -18.72
CA ALA A 53 2.64 24.73 -19.50
C ALA A 53 1.19 24.88 -19.96
N SER A 54 0.56 23.78 -20.41
CA SER A 54 -0.86 23.79 -20.76
C SER A 54 -1.71 24.06 -19.53
N SER A 55 -1.47 23.36 -18.41
CA SER A 55 -2.26 23.52 -17.19
C SER A 55 -2.15 24.94 -16.59
N LEU A 56 -0.96 25.54 -16.62
CA LEU A 56 -0.74 26.92 -16.18
C LEU A 56 -1.42 27.92 -17.14
N GLY A 57 -1.36 27.67 -18.44
CA GLY A 57 -2.05 28.46 -19.46
C GLY A 57 -3.58 28.43 -19.29
N ASP A 58 -4.15 27.25 -19.06
CA ASP A 58 -5.58 27.06 -18.78
C ASP A 58 -6.00 27.72 -17.46
N ALA A 59 -5.11 27.76 -16.47
CA ALA A 59 -5.27 28.53 -15.26
C ALA A 59 -5.09 30.05 -15.47
N GLY A 60 -4.74 30.52 -16.68
CA GLY A 60 -4.56 31.93 -17.00
C GLY A 60 -3.27 32.55 -16.45
N VAL A 61 -2.23 31.73 -16.25
CA VAL A 61 -0.87 32.18 -15.92
C VAL A 61 -0.09 32.38 -17.22
N PRO A 62 0.48 33.57 -17.48
CA PRO A 62 1.33 33.79 -18.65
C PRO A 62 2.60 32.93 -18.58
N VAL A 63 2.68 31.90 -19.42
CA VAL A 63 3.75 30.91 -19.41
C VAL A 63 4.31 30.66 -20.83
N VAL A 64 5.62 30.48 -20.93
CA VAL A 64 6.31 30.12 -22.18
C VAL A 64 7.15 28.86 -21.97
N SER A 65 7.03 27.90 -22.89
CA SER A 65 7.84 26.68 -22.84
C SER A 65 9.15 26.83 -23.62
N HIS A 66 10.24 26.33 -23.04
CA HIS A 66 11.55 26.21 -23.68
C HIS A 66 12.07 24.77 -23.52
N PRO A 67 12.80 24.23 -24.50
CA PRO A 67 13.29 22.85 -24.42
C PRO A 67 14.33 22.64 -23.31
N ASP A 68 15.09 23.68 -22.96
CA ASP A 68 16.11 23.66 -21.89
C ASP A 68 16.43 25.10 -21.43
N LEU A 69 17.29 25.22 -20.41
CA LEU A 69 17.73 26.51 -19.87
C LEU A 69 18.52 27.34 -20.91
N ASN A 70 19.32 26.72 -21.76
CA ASN A 70 20.11 27.40 -22.77
C ASN A 70 19.23 28.05 -23.87
N ALA A 71 18.12 27.41 -24.23
CA ALA A 71 17.14 27.97 -25.14
C ALA A 71 16.39 29.16 -24.53
N LEU A 72 16.07 29.09 -23.24
CA LEU A 72 15.52 30.25 -22.49
C LEU A 72 16.53 31.41 -22.49
N ASP A 73 17.78 31.12 -22.16
CA ASP A 73 18.86 32.11 -22.14
C ASP A 73 19.10 32.77 -23.50
N THR A 74 19.00 31.99 -24.58
CA THR A 74 19.08 32.49 -25.95
C THR A 74 17.92 33.44 -26.25
N ALA A 75 16.70 33.11 -25.80
CA ALA A 75 15.53 33.97 -25.96
C ALA A 75 15.66 35.27 -25.16
N ILE A 76 16.17 35.20 -23.91
CA ILE A 76 16.46 36.37 -23.08
C ILE A 76 17.47 37.29 -23.77
N ASN A 77 18.55 36.74 -24.33
CA ASN A 77 19.54 37.50 -25.11
C ASN A 77 18.93 38.12 -26.38
N GLY A 78 17.86 37.51 -26.91
CA GLY A 78 17.06 38.02 -28.02
C GLY A 78 16.05 39.11 -27.64
N GLY A 79 15.95 39.50 -26.36
CA GLY A 79 15.09 40.57 -25.87
C GLY A 79 13.80 40.11 -25.16
N VAL A 80 13.64 38.81 -24.88
CA VAL A 80 12.57 38.32 -24.01
C VAL A 80 12.85 38.72 -22.56
N THR A 81 11.82 39.17 -21.83
CA THR A 81 11.94 39.48 -20.41
C THR A 81 12.35 38.24 -19.61
N VAL A 82 13.28 38.39 -18.66
CA VAL A 82 13.67 37.30 -17.76
C VAL A 82 12.45 36.85 -16.95
N PRO A 83 12.06 35.55 -17.00
CA PRO A 83 10.95 35.04 -16.21
C PRO A 83 11.24 35.17 -14.71
N GLU A 84 10.24 35.55 -13.91
CA GLU A 84 10.37 35.55 -12.45
C GLU A 84 10.34 34.13 -11.88
N VAL A 85 9.67 33.21 -12.57
CA VAL A 85 9.53 31.81 -12.17
C VAL A 85 9.93 30.91 -13.34
N ILE A 86 10.89 30.02 -13.10
CA ILE A 86 11.28 28.95 -14.01
C ILE A 86 10.85 27.63 -13.37
N VAL A 87 10.10 26.82 -14.10
CA VAL A 87 9.59 25.52 -13.64
C VAL A 87 10.30 24.42 -14.43
N ALA A 88 10.91 23.48 -13.72
CA ALA A 88 11.55 22.29 -14.30
C ALA A 88 10.96 21.04 -13.66
N SER A 89 10.51 20.09 -14.48
CA SER A 89 9.96 18.81 -14.01
C SER A 89 10.96 17.68 -14.16
N PHE A 90 10.98 16.79 -13.17
CA PHE A 90 11.83 15.60 -13.15
C PHE A 90 11.00 14.40 -12.75
N ALA A 91 11.07 13.36 -13.58
CA ALA A 91 10.43 12.07 -13.34
C ALA A 91 11.36 10.96 -13.83
N SER A 92 11.27 9.79 -13.22
CA SER A 92 11.79 8.57 -13.83
C SER A 92 11.04 8.23 -15.11
N SER A 93 11.76 7.59 -16.02
CA SER A 93 11.19 6.87 -17.15
C SER A 93 10.90 5.41 -16.72
N SER A 94 10.65 4.49 -17.65
CA SER A 94 10.43 3.06 -17.29
C SER A 94 11.74 2.26 -17.24
N GLY A 95 12.83 2.89 -16.81
CA GLY A 95 14.19 2.36 -16.85
C GLY A 95 14.62 1.63 -15.58
N ASP A 96 15.91 1.26 -15.54
CA ASP A 96 16.54 0.77 -14.32
C ASP A 96 16.64 1.88 -13.28
N VAL A 97 16.24 1.60 -12.04
CA VAL A 97 16.14 2.59 -10.97
C VAL A 97 17.50 3.24 -10.67
N VAL A 98 18.60 2.49 -10.72
CA VAL A 98 19.94 3.01 -10.40
C VAL A 98 20.41 3.96 -11.49
N ASP A 99 20.26 3.55 -12.75
CA ASP A 99 20.60 4.38 -13.90
C ASP A 99 19.80 5.70 -13.89
N GLU A 100 18.52 5.63 -13.55
CA GLU A 100 17.64 6.80 -13.47
C GLU A 100 17.98 7.73 -12.31
N VAL A 101 18.30 7.18 -11.13
CA VAL A 101 18.77 7.98 -9.98
C VAL A 101 20.03 8.76 -10.36
N HIS A 102 20.99 8.12 -11.04
CA HIS A 102 22.21 8.77 -11.48
C HIS A 102 21.94 9.86 -12.52
N ALA A 103 21.14 9.55 -13.54
CA ALA A 103 20.81 10.48 -14.61
C ALA A 103 20.05 11.70 -14.09
N VAL A 104 19.04 11.51 -13.23
CA VAL A 104 18.24 12.62 -12.69
C VAL A 104 19.06 13.48 -11.73
N ALA A 105 19.91 12.89 -10.89
CA ALA A 105 20.75 13.64 -9.98
C ALA A 105 21.78 14.51 -10.73
N GLU A 106 22.38 13.98 -11.80
CA GLU A 106 23.30 14.73 -12.66
C GLU A 106 22.58 15.86 -13.40
N ALA A 107 21.42 15.59 -14.00
CA ALA A 107 20.63 16.59 -14.72
C ALA A 107 20.18 17.74 -13.81
N VAL A 108 19.71 17.43 -12.60
CA VAL A 108 19.34 18.45 -11.61
C VAL A 108 20.56 19.25 -11.15
N LEU A 109 21.68 18.59 -10.87
CA LEU A 109 22.91 19.28 -10.48
C LEU A 109 23.35 20.29 -11.55
N ALA A 110 23.40 19.85 -12.81
CA ALA A 110 23.77 20.70 -13.94
C ALA A 110 22.80 21.89 -14.07
N LEU A 111 21.48 21.63 -14.05
CA LEU A 111 20.48 22.70 -14.14
C LEU A 111 20.66 23.75 -13.05
N VAL A 112 20.81 23.31 -11.80
CA VAL A 112 20.91 24.21 -10.65
C VAL A 112 22.22 24.99 -10.69
N GLN A 113 23.34 24.36 -11.06
CA GLN A 113 24.63 25.02 -11.22
C GLN A 113 24.58 26.09 -12.32
N ASP A 114 24.10 25.73 -13.51
CA ASP A 114 24.01 26.65 -14.65
C ASP A 114 23.09 27.83 -14.34
N TRP A 115 21.94 27.57 -13.72
CA TRP A 115 20.99 28.60 -13.33
C TRP A 115 21.54 29.56 -12.26
N LEU A 116 22.25 29.05 -11.26
CA LEU A 116 22.85 29.87 -10.19
C LEU A 116 24.06 30.66 -10.67
N ALA A 117 24.82 30.13 -11.63
CA ALA A 117 26.02 30.78 -12.17
C ALA A 117 25.70 32.01 -13.03
N ASP A 118 24.49 32.10 -13.57
CA ASP A 118 24.10 33.19 -14.46
C ASP A 118 23.40 34.35 -13.73
N GLU A 119 24.02 35.53 -13.77
CA GLU A 119 23.51 36.73 -13.12
C GLU A 119 22.15 37.19 -13.66
N ARG A 120 21.78 36.82 -14.91
CA ARG A 120 20.48 37.17 -15.51
C ARG A 120 19.33 36.63 -14.67
N HIS A 121 19.52 35.47 -14.05
CA HIS A 121 18.51 34.80 -13.22
C HIS A 121 18.52 35.24 -11.75
N GLY A 122 19.36 36.22 -11.37
CA GLY A 122 19.65 36.57 -9.97
C GLY A 122 18.45 36.98 -9.10
N ALA A 123 17.37 37.45 -9.72
CA ALA A 123 16.11 37.80 -9.04
C ALA A 123 15.00 36.73 -9.18
N GLY A 124 15.20 35.72 -10.04
CA GLY A 124 14.20 34.70 -10.34
C GLY A 124 14.20 33.55 -9.33
N ARG A 125 13.13 32.75 -9.39
CA ARG A 125 12.94 31.52 -8.61
C ARG A 125 12.91 30.29 -9.52
N LEU A 126 13.59 29.23 -9.09
CA LEU A 126 13.51 27.92 -9.72
C LEU A 126 12.53 27.02 -8.95
N VAL A 127 11.50 26.52 -9.60
CA VAL A 127 10.58 25.52 -9.06
C VAL A 127 10.94 24.16 -9.64
N VAL A 128 11.42 23.27 -8.78
CA VAL A 128 11.76 21.89 -9.12
C VAL A 128 10.56 21.01 -8.79
N VAL A 129 9.95 20.45 -9.85
CA VAL A 129 8.72 19.65 -9.76
C VAL A 129 9.05 18.17 -9.88
N THR A 130 8.60 17.37 -8.91
CA THR A 130 8.71 15.90 -8.93
C THR A 130 7.32 15.25 -9.00
N ARG A 131 7.25 13.96 -9.33
CA ARG A 131 6.00 13.19 -9.36
C ARG A 131 6.08 12.03 -8.38
N SER A 132 5.22 12.02 -7.36
CA SER A 132 5.15 10.94 -6.36
C SER A 132 6.51 10.54 -5.78
N ALA A 133 7.38 11.54 -5.56
CA ALA A 133 8.73 11.36 -5.03
C ALA A 133 8.77 11.37 -3.50
N VAL A 134 7.65 11.66 -2.84
CA VAL A 134 7.52 11.69 -1.37
C VAL A 134 6.22 11.03 -0.91
N ALA A 135 6.28 10.32 0.20
CA ALA A 135 5.10 9.77 0.88
C ALA A 135 4.53 10.83 1.83
N VAL A 136 3.38 11.40 1.48
CA VAL A 136 2.74 12.48 2.26
C VAL A 136 1.77 11.91 3.29
N ARG A 137 0.96 10.92 2.88
CA ARG A 137 -0.12 10.36 3.70
C ARG A 137 0.27 9.00 4.28
N PRO A 138 -0.32 8.60 5.43
CA PRO A 138 -0.07 7.29 5.99
C PRO A 138 -0.42 6.16 5.00
N GLY A 139 0.56 5.29 4.71
CA GLY A 139 0.41 4.17 3.78
C GLY A 139 0.58 4.53 2.31
N GLU A 140 0.91 5.78 1.98
CA GLU A 140 1.30 6.18 0.63
C GLU A 140 2.69 5.61 0.27
N ASP A 141 2.84 5.07 -0.95
CA ASP A 141 4.15 4.65 -1.47
C ASP A 141 4.93 5.86 -2.02
N VAL A 142 6.23 5.68 -2.19
CA VAL A 142 7.02 6.55 -3.07
C VAL A 142 7.21 5.84 -4.39
N ALA A 143 6.40 6.23 -5.38
CA ALA A 143 6.36 5.59 -6.68
C ALA A 143 7.59 5.91 -7.55
N ASP A 144 8.21 7.07 -7.33
CA ASP A 144 9.37 7.54 -8.10
C ASP A 144 10.60 7.68 -7.20
N LEU A 145 11.34 6.58 -7.01
CA LEU A 145 12.55 6.53 -6.18
C LEU A 145 13.68 7.41 -6.75
N ALA A 146 13.76 7.52 -8.07
CA ALA A 146 14.75 8.36 -8.73
C ALA A 146 14.48 9.84 -8.43
N ALA A 147 13.24 10.30 -8.63
CA ALA A 147 12.86 11.67 -8.33
C ALA A 147 12.96 11.99 -6.83
N ALA A 148 12.84 11.01 -5.93
CA ALA A 148 13.07 11.23 -4.49
C ALA A 148 14.50 11.71 -4.18
N THR A 149 15.50 11.25 -4.94
CA THR A 149 16.90 11.66 -4.78
C THR A 149 17.09 13.17 -5.01
N VAL A 150 16.27 13.76 -5.90
CA VAL A 150 16.26 15.20 -6.20
C VAL A 150 15.98 16.03 -4.93
N TRP A 151 15.11 15.55 -4.05
CA TRP A 151 14.76 16.26 -2.82
C TRP A 151 15.96 16.47 -1.90
N GLY A 152 16.80 15.45 -1.70
CA GLY A 152 18.01 15.55 -0.88
C GLY A 152 19.01 16.56 -1.45
N LEU A 153 19.25 16.51 -2.77
CA LEU A 153 20.13 17.43 -3.48
C LEU A 153 19.65 18.88 -3.33
N ILE A 154 18.37 19.12 -3.63
CA ILE A 154 17.79 20.47 -3.61
C ILE A 154 17.68 21.02 -2.19
N ARG A 155 17.42 20.20 -1.17
CA ARG A 155 17.45 20.65 0.24
C ARG A 155 18.81 21.26 0.62
N SER A 156 19.91 20.65 0.15
CA SER A 156 21.25 21.22 0.34
C SER A 156 21.41 22.55 -0.41
N ALA A 157 20.96 22.60 -1.67
CA ALA A 157 20.96 23.81 -2.48
C ALA A 157 20.14 24.97 -1.88
N GLN A 158 18.97 24.67 -1.29
CA GLN A 158 18.12 25.64 -0.59
C GLN A 158 18.83 26.28 0.60
N ASN A 159 19.65 25.52 1.33
CA ASN A 159 20.40 26.06 2.46
C ASN A 159 21.65 26.85 2.04
N GLU A 160 22.21 26.59 0.85
CA GLU A 160 23.25 27.42 0.24
C GLU A 160 22.67 28.69 -0.40
N HIS A 161 21.45 28.61 -0.95
CA HIS A 161 20.75 29.69 -1.66
C HIS A 161 19.30 29.86 -1.17
N PRO A 162 19.08 30.45 0.01
CA PRO A 162 17.74 30.62 0.59
C PRO A 162 16.80 31.41 -0.33
N ASP A 163 15.51 31.08 -0.28
CA ASP A 163 14.40 31.76 -0.99
C ASP A 163 14.49 31.76 -2.54
N ARG A 164 15.45 31.04 -3.13
CA ARG A 164 15.66 30.96 -4.58
C ARG A 164 15.05 29.73 -5.24
N ILE A 165 14.91 28.62 -4.49
CA ILE A 165 14.50 27.32 -5.04
C ILE A 165 13.31 26.76 -4.26
N VAL A 166 12.26 26.33 -4.95
CA VAL A 166 11.07 25.69 -4.40
C VAL A 166 10.99 24.23 -4.87
N LEU A 167 10.77 23.29 -3.96
CA LEU A 167 10.43 21.90 -4.27
C LEU A 167 8.91 21.72 -4.25
N PHE A 168 8.38 21.08 -5.29
CA PHE A 168 6.97 20.79 -5.41
C PHE A 168 6.74 19.35 -5.90
N ASP A 169 6.09 18.51 -5.11
CA ASP A 169 5.73 17.15 -5.54
C ASP A 169 4.27 17.04 -5.98
N CYS A 170 4.07 16.59 -7.21
CA CYS A 170 2.79 16.30 -7.82
C CYS A 170 2.28 14.89 -7.45
N PRO A 171 0.96 14.65 -7.52
CA PRO A 171 0.42 13.29 -7.47
C PRO A 171 0.86 12.47 -8.70
N ALA A 172 0.68 11.15 -8.64
CA ALA A 172 1.06 10.22 -9.70
C ALA A 172 0.41 10.54 -11.06
N ASP A 173 -0.83 11.05 -11.04
CA ASP A 173 -1.49 11.63 -12.21
C ASP A 173 -1.51 13.16 -12.09
N PRO A 174 -0.57 13.87 -12.74
CA PRO A 174 -0.52 15.33 -12.70
C PRO A 174 -1.51 16.01 -13.65
N THR A 175 -2.34 15.27 -14.40
CA THR A 175 -3.24 15.86 -15.41
C THR A 175 -4.49 16.54 -14.83
N GLY A 176 -4.74 16.39 -13.52
CA GLY A 176 -5.84 17.04 -12.82
C GLY A 176 -5.69 18.56 -12.68
N THR A 177 -6.82 19.27 -12.61
CA THR A 177 -6.90 20.74 -12.56
C THR A 177 -6.26 21.40 -11.33
N GLY A 178 -5.87 20.62 -10.31
CA GLY A 178 -5.33 21.15 -9.06
C GLY A 178 -3.81 21.46 -9.08
N VAL A 179 -3.06 20.95 -10.06
CA VAL A 179 -1.58 21.11 -10.10
C VAL A 179 -1.17 22.56 -10.35
N ALA A 180 -1.79 23.22 -11.34
CA ALA A 180 -1.50 24.61 -11.66
C ALA A 180 -1.81 25.55 -10.49
N ASP A 181 -2.98 25.41 -9.86
CA ASP A 181 -3.37 26.18 -8.68
C ASP A 181 -2.41 25.92 -7.51
N GLY A 182 -2.01 24.65 -7.30
CA GLY A 182 -1.03 24.26 -6.30
C GLY A 182 0.33 24.91 -6.53
N LEU A 183 0.83 24.96 -7.76
CA LEU A 183 2.10 25.60 -8.12
C LEU A 183 2.06 27.12 -7.90
N VAL A 184 0.96 27.78 -8.29
CA VAL A 184 0.77 29.22 -8.05
C VAL A 184 0.76 29.51 -6.55
N ALA A 185 0.02 28.72 -5.78
CA ALA A 185 -0.03 28.84 -4.32
C ALA A 185 1.34 28.55 -3.68
N ALA A 186 2.11 27.60 -4.21
CA ALA A 186 3.45 27.28 -3.75
C ALA A 186 4.41 28.46 -3.85
N VAL A 187 4.46 29.09 -5.03
CA VAL A 187 5.30 30.26 -5.27
C VAL A 187 4.86 31.46 -4.44
N ALA A 188 3.55 31.67 -4.27
CA ALA A 188 3.02 32.79 -3.47
C ALA A 188 3.19 32.60 -1.96
N GLY A 189 3.14 31.35 -1.47
CA GLY A 189 3.03 31.02 -0.04
C GLY A 189 4.33 31.11 0.76
N GLY A 190 5.48 31.34 0.13
CA GLY A 190 6.78 31.46 0.80
C GLY A 190 7.30 30.15 1.43
N HIS A 191 6.66 29.01 1.15
CA HIS A 191 7.14 27.70 1.54
C HIS A 191 8.16 27.18 0.50
N SER A 192 9.25 26.60 0.98
CA SER A 192 10.32 26.06 0.12
C SER A 192 10.09 24.60 -0.30
N GLN A 193 9.24 23.86 0.41
CA GLN A 193 8.98 22.44 0.17
C GLN A 193 7.49 22.13 0.34
N LEU A 194 6.88 21.63 -0.72
CA LEU A 194 5.44 21.38 -0.80
C LEU A 194 5.13 20.08 -1.56
N ALA A 195 4.02 19.44 -1.20
CA ALA A 195 3.45 18.33 -1.95
C ALA A 195 1.94 18.50 -2.09
N LEU A 196 1.40 18.24 -3.28
CA LEU A 196 -0.02 18.32 -3.58
C LEU A 196 -0.65 16.93 -3.52
N ARG A 197 -1.69 16.76 -2.70
CA ARG A 197 -2.50 15.53 -2.63
C ARG A 197 -3.97 15.86 -2.53
N ASN A 198 -4.80 15.28 -3.40
CA ASN A 198 -6.26 15.49 -3.41
C ASN A 198 -6.69 16.98 -3.38
N GLY A 199 -5.92 17.87 -4.03
CA GLY A 199 -6.20 19.31 -4.04
C GLY A 199 -5.73 20.07 -2.79
N GLU A 200 -5.11 19.40 -1.82
CA GLU A 200 -4.53 20.02 -0.62
C GLU A 200 -3.01 20.07 -0.70
N LEU A 201 -2.44 21.17 -0.24
CA LEU A 201 -0.99 21.35 -0.12
C LEU A 201 -0.50 20.92 1.24
N TYR A 202 0.64 20.24 1.26
CA TYR A 202 1.30 19.75 2.47
C TYR A 202 2.73 20.25 2.50
N THR A 203 3.25 20.52 3.70
CA THR A 203 4.66 20.87 3.92
C THR A 203 5.29 19.95 4.98
N PRO A 204 6.56 19.55 4.82
CA PRO A 204 7.20 18.62 5.74
C PRO A 204 7.64 19.33 7.03
N ARG A 205 7.56 18.62 8.15
CA ARG A 205 8.06 19.05 9.47
C ARG A 205 8.71 17.89 10.21
N LEU A 206 9.71 18.19 11.02
CA LEU A 206 10.30 17.19 11.91
C LEU A 206 9.54 17.21 13.26
N ALA A 207 8.99 16.07 13.65
CA ALA A 207 8.29 15.88 14.92
C ALA A 207 9.00 14.82 15.78
N ARG A 208 8.91 14.93 17.11
CA ARG A 208 9.40 13.87 18.00
C ARG A 208 8.46 12.67 17.92
N LEU A 209 9.03 11.47 17.93
CA LEU A 209 8.25 10.23 17.90
C LEU A 209 7.30 10.13 19.10
N ALA A 210 7.75 10.55 20.29
CA ALA A 210 6.93 10.57 21.50
C ALA A 210 5.70 11.50 21.39
N ASP A 211 5.78 12.59 20.63
CA ASP A 211 4.69 13.57 20.50
C ASP A 211 3.68 13.18 19.41
N ALA A 212 4.07 12.32 18.46
CA ALA A 212 3.22 11.88 17.36
C ALA A 212 2.25 10.76 17.75
N ASP A 213 2.51 10.07 18.86
CA ASP A 213 1.67 8.97 19.34
C ASP A 213 0.52 9.48 20.22
N ASN A 214 -0.68 9.60 19.64
CA ASN A 214 -1.90 10.01 20.35
C ASN A 214 -2.47 8.91 21.29
N GLY A 215 -1.65 7.96 21.76
CA GLY A 215 -2.07 6.79 22.53
C GLY A 215 -2.73 5.68 21.69
N ASP A 216 -2.60 5.78 20.36
CA ASP A 216 -3.18 4.85 19.40
C ASP A 216 -2.23 3.72 19.01
N THR A 217 -0.94 3.88 19.27
CA THR A 217 0.07 2.85 19.05
C THR A 217 0.09 1.87 20.23
N LEU A 218 -0.01 0.59 19.93
CA LEU A 218 0.04 -0.48 20.92
C LEU A 218 1.49 -0.74 21.32
N ALA A 219 1.75 -0.76 22.63
CA ALA A 219 2.97 -1.32 23.18
C ALA A 219 2.93 -2.85 23.01
N LEU A 220 3.90 -3.40 22.27
CA LEU A 220 4.00 -4.83 22.00
C LEU A 220 5.07 -5.47 22.90
N PRO A 221 4.79 -6.61 23.54
CA PRO A 221 5.81 -7.36 24.28
C PRO A 221 6.94 -7.85 23.37
N ALA A 222 8.14 -7.98 23.94
CA ALA A 222 9.22 -8.69 23.27
C ALA A 222 8.92 -10.19 23.15
N GLY A 223 9.56 -10.85 22.17
CA GLY A 223 9.43 -12.30 21.96
C GLY A 223 8.13 -12.71 21.25
N GLN A 224 7.80 -14.01 21.36
CA GLN A 224 6.78 -14.66 20.52
C GLN A 224 5.52 -15.11 21.27
N GLY A 225 5.48 -14.98 22.60
CA GLY A 225 4.44 -15.57 23.46
C GLY A 225 3.15 -14.76 23.61
N TRP A 226 2.81 -13.91 22.64
CA TRP A 226 1.69 -12.97 22.74
C TRP A 226 0.84 -12.97 21.47
N CYS A 227 -0.36 -12.41 21.57
CA CYS A 227 -1.24 -12.09 20.46
C CYS A 227 -2.13 -10.90 20.83
N LEU A 228 -2.75 -10.23 19.87
CA LEU A 228 -3.76 -9.23 20.18
C LEU A 228 -5.03 -9.91 20.65
N GLY A 229 -5.59 -9.37 21.72
CA GLY A 229 -6.86 -9.79 22.29
C GLY A 229 -7.68 -8.58 22.73
N VAL A 230 -8.93 -8.87 23.09
CA VAL A 230 -9.88 -7.87 23.61
C VAL A 230 -10.46 -8.43 24.91
N PRO A 231 -9.76 -8.27 26.05
CA PRO A 231 -10.19 -8.85 27.32
C PRO A 231 -11.60 -8.42 27.74
N VAL A 232 -11.96 -7.17 27.42
CA VAL A 232 -13.30 -6.61 27.62
C VAL A 232 -13.81 -6.04 26.30
N PRO A 233 -14.72 -6.75 25.61
CA PRO A 233 -15.34 -6.24 24.38
C PRO A 233 -16.17 -4.97 24.64
N GLY A 234 -16.27 -4.10 23.63
CA GLY A 234 -17.14 -2.90 23.66
C GLY A 234 -16.48 -1.64 23.10
N SER A 235 -15.14 -1.56 23.11
CA SER A 235 -14.37 -0.46 22.53
C SER A 235 -13.11 -0.95 21.82
N ILE A 236 -12.73 -0.26 20.75
CA ILE A 236 -11.46 -0.50 20.03
C ILE A 236 -10.24 -0.21 20.94
N ASP A 237 -10.39 0.68 21.93
CA ASP A 237 -9.33 0.97 22.91
C ASP A 237 -9.04 -0.23 23.82
N GLY A 238 -9.98 -1.19 23.91
CA GLY A 238 -9.79 -2.46 24.63
C GLY A 238 -8.86 -3.44 23.93
N LEU A 239 -8.40 -3.15 22.71
CA LEU A 239 -7.41 -3.94 22.00
C LEU A 239 -6.04 -3.79 22.68
N VAL A 240 -5.46 -4.92 23.11
CA VAL A 240 -4.16 -4.99 23.79
C VAL A 240 -3.42 -6.29 23.45
N ALA A 241 -2.10 -6.32 23.63
CA ALA A 241 -1.35 -7.56 23.58
C ALA A 241 -1.61 -8.41 24.84
N VAL A 242 -1.98 -9.67 24.65
CA VAL A 242 -2.25 -10.64 25.72
C VAL A 242 -1.37 -11.88 25.54
N PRO A 243 -1.09 -12.66 26.59
CA PRO A 243 -0.41 -13.94 26.46
C PRO A 243 -1.17 -14.90 25.53
N ALA A 244 -0.47 -15.52 24.58
CA ALA A 244 -1.10 -16.38 23.57
C ALA A 244 -1.77 -17.65 24.15
N ALA A 245 -1.38 -18.04 25.37
CA ALA A 245 -1.96 -19.15 26.14
C ALA A 245 -3.46 -18.99 26.44
N GLY A 246 -3.96 -17.75 26.50
CA GLY A 246 -5.28 -17.43 27.07
C GLY A 246 -6.48 -17.50 26.09
N LEU A 247 -6.26 -17.80 24.81
CA LEU A 247 -7.33 -17.77 23.79
C LEU A 247 -7.89 -19.14 23.39
N GLN A 248 -7.37 -20.25 23.93
CA GLN A 248 -7.89 -21.59 23.66
C GLN A 248 -9.03 -21.94 24.64
N GLY A 249 -10.22 -21.46 24.33
CA GLY A 249 -11.48 -21.93 24.89
C GLY A 249 -12.46 -22.30 23.78
N GLY A 250 -12.17 -23.37 23.02
CA GLY A 250 -13.14 -24.07 22.16
C GLY A 250 -13.87 -25.15 22.96
N PRO A 251 -15.10 -25.54 22.58
CA PRO A 251 -16.09 -26.10 23.49
C PRO A 251 -15.63 -27.43 24.10
N GLU A 252 -15.73 -27.54 25.42
CA GLU A 252 -15.66 -28.84 26.07
C GLU A 252 -16.72 -29.76 25.46
N SER A 253 -16.25 -30.90 24.97
CA SER A 253 -17.10 -31.98 24.49
C SER A 253 -17.98 -32.49 25.63
N GLY A 254 -19.30 -32.34 25.46
CA GLY A 254 -20.32 -33.18 26.10
C GLY A 254 -20.59 -32.91 27.58
N ALA A 255 -21.45 -31.93 27.86
CA ALA A 255 -22.30 -31.95 29.05
C ALA A 255 -23.76 -32.14 28.61
N ASP A 256 -24.33 -33.24 29.08
CA ASP A 256 -25.70 -33.73 28.92
C ASP A 256 -26.76 -32.68 29.33
N PRO A 257 -27.73 -32.29 28.47
CA PRO A 257 -28.81 -31.39 28.88
C PRO A 257 -29.88 -32.21 29.60
N GLY A 258 -29.63 -32.50 30.89
CA GLY A 258 -30.43 -33.47 31.63
C GLY A 258 -30.54 -33.26 33.14
N ALA A 259 -30.70 -32.03 33.64
CA ALA A 259 -31.27 -31.70 34.96
C ALA A 259 -31.28 -30.16 35.07
N GLY A 260 -32.38 -29.47 35.28
CA GLY A 260 -33.34 -29.61 36.37
C GLY A 260 -33.68 -28.18 36.79
N LEU A 261 -34.95 -27.82 36.62
CA LEU A 261 -35.53 -26.53 36.99
C LEU A 261 -35.33 -26.27 38.49
N GLY A 262 -34.86 -25.06 38.85
CA GLY A 262 -34.79 -24.58 40.23
C GLY A 262 -34.86 -23.05 40.25
N GLU A 263 -35.97 -22.55 40.78
CA GLU A 263 -36.36 -21.14 40.87
C GLU A 263 -35.52 -20.35 41.89
N GLY A 264 -35.36 -19.04 41.64
CA GLY A 264 -35.75 -18.01 42.63
C GLY A 264 -34.68 -17.32 43.49
N GLY A 265 -34.66 -15.98 43.39
CA GLY A 265 -34.17 -15.02 44.41
C GLY A 265 -32.67 -14.73 44.34
N GLY A 266 -32.16 -13.50 44.49
CA GLY A 266 -32.71 -12.22 44.91
C GLY A 266 -31.51 -11.29 45.10
N LEU A 267 -31.66 -10.02 44.73
CA LEU A 267 -30.69 -8.95 44.97
C LEU A 267 -30.61 -8.67 46.48
N GLU A 268 -29.42 -8.44 47.03
CA GLU A 268 -29.24 -7.57 48.20
C GLU A 268 -27.77 -7.16 48.43
N ASP A 269 -27.67 -5.99 49.06
CA ASP A 269 -26.54 -5.06 49.19
C ASP A 269 -25.40 -5.48 50.12
N GLY A 270 -24.22 -4.91 49.85
CA GLY A 270 -23.39 -4.11 50.77
C GLY A 270 -22.94 -4.67 52.13
N ALA A 271 -21.61 -4.67 52.35
CA ALA A 271 -21.01 -4.08 53.56
C ALA A 271 -19.46 -4.10 53.51
N ASP A 272 -18.90 -2.93 53.79
CA ASP A 272 -17.51 -2.65 54.17
C ASP A 272 -17.03 -3.49 55.37
N LEU A 273 -15.75 -3.88 55.36
CA LEU A 273 -14.97 -4.09 56.58
C LEU A 273 -13.52 -3.57 56.41
N ASP A 274 -13.10 -2.85 57.44
CA ASP A 274 -11.94 -1.98 57.63
C ASP A 274 -10.53 -2.60 57.41
N PRO A 275 -9.49 -1.74 57.25
CA PRO A 275 -8.09 -2.12 57.09
C PRO A 275 -7.38 -2.32 58.43
N ASP A 276 -6.50 -3.33 58.50
CA ASP A 276 -5.61 -3.58 59.64
C ASP A 276 -4.30 -2.77 59.50
N PRO A 277 -3.89 -1.96 60.49
CA PRO A 277 -2.68 -1.16 60.46
C PRO A 277 -1.59 -1.76 61.38
N ASP A 278 -0.71 -2.59 60.84
CA ASP A 278 0.56 -2.95 61.49
C ASP A 278 1.69 -2.92 60.45
N LEU A 279 2.31 -1.75 60.29
CA LEU A 279 3.56 -1.53 59.57
C LEU A 279 4.69 -1.39 60.57
N ASP A 280 5.54 -2.41 60.65
CA ASP A 280 6.89 -2.30 61.23
C ASP A 280 7.86 -1.85 60.12
N PRO A 281 8.55 -0.70 60.24
CA PRO A 281 9.46 -0.19 59.23
C PRO A 281 10.90 -0.51 59.64
N ASP A 282 11.44 -1.65 59.22
CA ASP A 282 12.90 -1.86 59.09
C ASP A 282 13.17 -3.26 58.50
N LEU A 283 13.47 -3.35 57.20
CA LEU A 283 14.15 -4.52 56.61
C LEU A 283 14.88 -4.15 55.31
N ASP A 284 16.21 -4.11 55.47
CA ASP A 284 17.35 -4.32 54.57
C ASP A 284 17.10 -4.55 53.06
N PRO A 285 17.69 -3.74 52.15
CA PRO A 285 17.59 -3.92 50.71
C PRO A 285 18.78 -4.74 50.19
N ASP A 286 18.85 -6.04 50.46
CA ASP A 286 19.73 -6.99 49.76
C ASP A 286 19.39 -8.42 50.19
N LEU A 287 18.53 -9.10 49.45
CA LEU A 287 18.43 -10.56 49.49
C LEU A 287 17.76 -11.12 48.22
N ASP A 288 18.61 -11.73 47.40
CA ASP A 288 18.26 -12.59 46.27
C ASP A 288 17.23 -13.66 46.67
N LEU A 289 16.11 -13.68 45.96
CA LEU A 289 15.16 -14.80 45.99
C LEU A 289 15.23 -15.59 44.69
N ASP A 290 16.02 -16.65 44.79
CA ASP A 290 16.00 -17.85 43.97
C ASP A 290 14.58 -18.45 43.94
N LEU A 291 13.85 -18.26 42.84
CA LEU A 291 12.55 -18.90 42.60
C LEU A 291 12.77 -20.29 42.02
N GLY A 292 12.95 -21.25 42.92
CA GLY A 292 12.89 -22.68 42.66
C GLY A 292 11.53 -23.13 42.10
N ALA A 293 11.62 -24.14 41.24
CA ALA A 293 10.54 -24.82 40.55
C ALA A 293 9.41 -25.32 41.49
N GLY A 294 8.18 -24.91 41.17
CA GLY A 294 6.93 -25.48 41.68
C GLY A 294 5.85 -25.33 40.61
N GLY A 295 5.35 -26.45 40.10
CA GLY A 295 4.58 -26.53 38.86
C GLY A 295 3.20 -25.86 38.89
N CYS A 296 2.95 -25.05 37.87
CA CYS A 296 1.63 -24.75 37.33
C CYS A 296 1.66 -25.10 35.84
N GLY A 297 1.11 -26.26 35.49
CA GLY A 297 0.97 -26.71 34.11
C GLY A 297 -0.16 -25.94 33.41
N GLY A 298 0.19 -24.84 32.76
CA GLY A 298 -0.64 -24.14 31.77
C GLY A 298 0.22 -23.92 30.54
N GLY A 299 0.13 -24.85 29.57
CA GLY A 299 0.93 -24.81 28.35
C GLY A 299 0.57 -23.59 27.51
N GLY A 300 1.42 -22.58 27.52
CA GLY A 300 1.28 -21.46 26.60
C GLY A 300 1.53 -21.90 25.16
N VAL A 301 0.98 -21.14 24.22
CA VAL A 301 1.37 -21.18 22.80
C VAL A 301 2.78 -20.56 22.71
N GLY A 302 3.75 -21.23 23.31
CA GLY A 302 5.17 -20.94 23.20
C GLY A 302 5.83 -21.98 22.29
N ALA A 303 7.09 -21.73 21.93
CA ALA A 303 7.93 -22.66 21.18
C ALA A 303 8.01 -24.08 21.80
N GLY A 304 7.52 -24.30 23.02
CA GLY A 304 7.50 -25.60 23.71
C GLY A 304 6.18 -26.41 23.62
N GLN A 305 5.12 -25.92 22.96
CA GLN A 305 3.89 -26.73 22.79
C GLN A 305 4.11 -27.83 21.74
N VAL A 306 3.86 -29.09 22.08
CA VAL A 306 3.95 -30.20 21.11
C VAL A 306 2.81 -30.12 20.11
N LEU A 307 3.10 -30.22 18.82
CA LEU A 307 2.08 -30.22 17.76
C LEU A 307 1.29 -31.52 17.73
N GLY A 308 -0.03 -31.40 17.62
CA GLY A 308 -0.95 -32.50 17.35
C GLY A 308 -0.89 -32.98 15.89
N ALA A 309 -1.54 -34.10 15.60
CA ALA A 309 -1.61 -34.63 14.24
C ALA A 309 -2.31 -33.63 13.28
N GLY A 310 -1.73 -33.43 12.09
CA GLY A 310 -2.24 -32.50 11.08
C GLY A 310 -1.99 -31.02 11.37
N GLN A 311 -1.37 -30.68 12.51
CA GLN A 311 -1.08 -29.29 12.89
C GLN A 311 0.27 -28.81 12.36
N VAL A 312 0.36 -27.50 12.13
CA VAL A 312 1.57 -26.80 11.71
C VAL A 312 1.72 -25.54 12.55
N ARG A 313 2.94 -25.25 12.98
CA ARG A 313 3.31 -23.98 13.62
C ARG A 313 3.78 -23.02 12.55
N VAL A 314 3.17 -21.84 12.50
CA VAL A 314 3.50 -20.79 11.53
C VAL A 314 3.97 -19.56 12.28
N GLY A 315 5.14 -19.06 11.89
CA GLY A 315 5.61 -17.73 12.25
C GLY A 315 4.93 -16.73 11.36
N VAL A 316 3.94 -16.02 11.89
CA VAL A 316 3.12 -15.09 11.11
C VAL A 316 3.95 -13.84 10.79
N ARG A 317 3.85 -13.36 9.55
CA ARG A 317 4.54 -12.15 9.06
C ARG A 317 3.55 -11.06 8.69
N ALA A 318 2.38 -11.45 8.21
CA ALA A 318 1.30 -10.54 7.88
C ALA A 318 -0.06 -11.20 8.15
N ALA A 319 -1.05 -10.41 8.56
CA ALA A 319 -2.40 -10.87 8.85
C ALA A 319 -3.45 -9.92 8.27
N GLY A 320 -4.43 -10.47 7.55
CA GLY A 320 -5.52 -9.68 6.99
C GLY A 320 -6.51 -9.23 8.06
N VAL A 321 -6.93 -7.96 8.01
CA VAL A 321 -7.97 -7.43 8.92
C VAL A 321 -9.32 -7.47 8.23
N ASN A 322 -10.33 -7.95 8.94
CA ASN A 322 -11.70 -8.11 8.44
C ASN A 322 -12.67 -7.29 9.28
N PHE A 323 -13.82 -6.94 8.68
CA PHE A 323 -14.90 -6.26 9.42
C PHE A 323 -15.40 -7.11 10.61
N ARG A 324 -15.31 -8.44 10.49
CA ARG A 324 -15.53 -9.40 11.58
C ARG A 324 -14.69 -9.07 12.82
N ASP A 325 -13.41 -8.72 12.67
CA ASP A 325 -12.53 -8.44 13.81
C ASP A 325 -13.00 -7.20 14.59
N VAL A 326 -13.54 -6.20 13.87
CA VAL A 326 -14.15 -5.01 14.48
C VAL A 326 -15.42 -5.37 15.25
N LEU A 327 -16.30 -6.21 14.69
CA LEU A 327 -17.52 -6.65 15.37
C LEU A 327 -17.22 -7.44 16.66
N ILE A 328 -16.20 -8.30 16.63
CA ILE A 328 -15.73 -9.04 17.81
C ILE A 328 -15.23 -8.08 18.88
N THR A 329 -14.40 -7.11 18.49
CA THR A 329 -13.84 -6.10 19.39
C THR A 329 -14.92 -5.24 20.05
N LEU A 330 -15.96 -4.89 19.31
CA LEU A 330 -17.09 -4.10 19.81
C LEU A 330 -18.12 -4.95 20.59
N GLY A 331 -17.95 -6.26 20.70
CA GLY A 331 -18.88 -7.14 21.42
C GLY A 331 -20.24 -7.33 20.75
N VAL A 332 -20.34 -7.03 19.45
CA VAL A 332 -21.59 -7.16 18.65
C VAL A 332 -21.57 -8.35 17.70
N TYR A 333 -20.48 -9.13 17.68
CA TYR A 333 -20.41 -10.35 16.89
C TYR A 333 -21.21 -11.48 17.56
N PRO A 334 -22.08 -12.20 16.82
CA PRO A 334 -22.83 -13.32 17.37
C PRO A 334 -21.92 -14.52 17.71
N GLY A 335 -21.93 -14.97 18.96
CA GLY A 335 -21.22 -16.16 19.43
C GLY A 335 -19.75 -15.91 19.82
N ALA A 336 -19.08 -16.97 20.29
CA ALA A 336 -17.68 -16.91 20.69
C ALA A 336 -16.76 -16.86 19.46
N ALA A 337 -15.88 -15.87 19.40
CA ALA A 337 -14.95 -15.70 18.30
C ALA A 337 -13.68 -14.96 18.74
N THR A 338 -12.57 -15.28 18.10
CA THR A 338 -11.28 -14.59 18.26
C THR A 338 -11.00 -13.72 17.04
N ILE A 339 -10.28 -12.62 17.28
CA ILE A 339 -9.77 -11.72 16.23
C ILE A 339 -8.56 -12.35 15.53
N GLY A 340 -8.34 -11.96 14.26
CA GLY A 340 -7.23 -12.43 13.45
C GLY A 340 -7.48 -13.87 12.98
N SER A 341 -8.06 -14.00 11.79
CA SER A 341 -8.53 -15.30 11.26
C SER A 341 -7.83 -15.74 9.98
N GLU A 342 -6.99 -14.88 9.41
CA GLU A 342 -6.18 -15.18 8.22
C GLU A 342 -4.80 -14.56 8.33
N GLY A 343 -3.85 -15.12 7.60
CA GLY A 343 -2.53 -14.55 7.50
C GLY A 343 -1.63 -15.28 6.53
N ALA A 344 -0.38 -14.82 6.52
CA ALA A 344 0.72 -15.38 5.77
C ALA A 344 1.98 -15.37 6.62
N GLY A 345 2.81 -16.39 6.44
CA GLY A 345 4.02 -16.58 7.25
C GLY A 345 4.87 -17.75 6.79
N VAL A 346 5.78 -18.16 7.67
CA VAL A 346 6.74 -19.24 7.42
C VAL A 346 6.45 -20.41 8.35
N VAL A 347 6.47 -21.63 7.82
CA VAL A 347 6.34 -22.85 8.62
C VAL A 347 7.57 -23.02 9.52
N LEU A 348 7.35 -23.07 10.83
CA LEU A 348 8.40 -23.24 11.85
C LEU A 348 8.53 -24.69 12.32
N GLU A 349 7.42 -25.42 12.37
CA GLU A 349 7.39 -26.82 12.81
C GLU A 349 6.18 -27.51 12.18
N VAL A 350 6.33 -28.79 11.86
CA VAL A 350 5.31 -29.62 11.22
C VAL A 350 4.97 -30.80 12.13
N GLY A 351 3.68 -30.94 12.46
CA GLY A 351 3.18 -32.02 13.32
C GLY A 351 3.04 -33.36 12.59
N PRO A 352 2.76 -34.45 13.34
CA PRO A 352 2.59 -35.78 12.76
C PRO A 352 1.49 -35.83 11.68
N GLY A 353 1.72 -36.59 10.61
CA GLY A 353 0.71 -36.80 9.56
C GLY A 353 0.58 -35.66 8.53
N VAL A 354 1.41 -34.61 8.63
CA VAL A 354 1.54 -33.58 7.60
C VAL A 354 2.68 -33.95 6.65
N SER A 355 2.39 -34.06 5.35
CA SER A 355 3.38 -34.42 4.33
C SER A 355 3.52 -33.40 3.19
N GLY A 356 2.57 -32.48 3.06
CA GLY A 356 2.53 -31.48 1.98
C GLY A 356 3.22 -30.15 2.30
N LEU A 357 3.79 -29.99 3.49
CA LEU A 357 4.48 -28.78 3.95
C LEU A 357 5.76 -29.16 4.71
N ALA A 358 6.79 -28.34 4.60
CA ALA A 358 8.07 -28.45 5.28
C ALA A 358 8.41 -27.16 6.05
N VAL A 359 9.33 -27.27 7.01
CA VAL A 359 9.89 -26.10 7.71
C VAL A 359 10.59 -25.20 6.70
N GLY A 360 10.32 -23.90 6.79
CA GLY A 360 10.80 -22.89 5.84
C GLY A 360 9.81 -22.55 4.71
N ASP A 361 8.77 -23.37 4.49
CA ASP A 361 7.77 -23.08 3.48
C ASP A 361 7.01 -21.78 3.78
N ARG A 362 6.84 -20.96 2.75
CA ARG A 362 6.04 -19.73 2.80
C ARG A 362 4.57 -20.09 2.53
N VAL A 363 3.70 -19.83 3.49
CA VAL A 363 2.29 -20.25 3.45
C VAL A 363 1.33 -19.11 3.73
N MET A 364 0.14 -19.18 3.14
CA MET A 364 -1.01 -18.33 3.47
C MET A 364 -2.25 -19.19 3.73
N GLY A 365 -3.22 -18.65 4.45
CA GLY A 365 -4.48 -19.35 4.67
C GLY A 365 -5.26 -18.87 5.89
N LEU A 366 -6.15 -19.73 6.38
CA LEU A 366 -6.89 -19.48 7.61
C LEU A 366 -6.03 -19.83 8.81
N MET A 367 -5.82 -18.83 9.67
CA MET A 367 -4.90 -18.85 10.79
C MET A 367 -5.58 -18.19 11.99
N PRO A 368 -6.28 -18.96 12.84
CA PRO A 368 -6.87 -18.41 14.06
C PRO A 368 -5.78 -17.79 14.96
N GLY A 369 -6.03 -16.60 15.49
CA GLY A 369 -5.07 -15.87 16.31
C GLY A 369 -3.89 -15.27 15.51
N ALA A 370 -4.04 -15.04 14.20
CA ALA A 370 -2.99 -14.49 13.33
C ALA A 370 -2.50 -13.10 13.74
N PHE A 371 -3.18 -12.38 14.64
CA PHE A 371 -2.68 -11.14 15.23
C PHE A 371 -1.66 -11.40 16.35
N GLY A 372 -0.74 -12.33 16.14
CA GLY A 372 0.38 -12.64 17.02
C GLY A 372 1.52 -13.28 16.23
N PRO A 373 2.78 -13.15 16.68
CA PRO A 373 3.97 -13.60 15.95
C PRO A 373 3.98 -15.10 15.61
N VAL A 374 3.25 -15.93 16.36
CA VAL A 374 3.17 -17.37 16.12
C VAL A 374 1.73 -17.86 16.28
N THR A 375 1.31 -18.75 15.39
CA THR A 375 0.05 -19.49 15.48
C THR A 375 0.24 -20.97 15.19
N ILE A 376 -0.72 -21.79 15.61
CA ILE A 376 -0.82 -23.21 15.30
C ILE A 376 -2.16 -23.44 14.60
N THR A 377 -2.13 -24.02 13.41
CA THR A 377 -3.34 -24.28 12.61
C THR A 377 -3.28 -25.63 11.91
N ASP A 378 -4.39 -26.06 11.30
CA ASP A 378 -4.46 -27.27 10.49
C ASP A 378 -3.79 -27.04 9.14
N HIS A 379 -2.89 -27.92 8.71
CA HIS A 379 -2.19 -27.79 7.43
C HIS A 379 -3.14 -27.67 6.20
N ARG A 380 -4.36 -28.20 6.28
CA ARG A 380 -5.33 -28.19 5.17
C ARG A 380 -5.97 -26.83 4.97
N THR A 381 -5.90 -25.93 5.95
CA THR A 381 -6.35 -24.54 5.81
C THR A 381 -5.25 -23.62 5.29
N LEU A 382 -4.10 -24.19 4.91
CA LEU A 382 -2.95 -23.47 4.37
C LEU A 382 -2.68 -23.89 2.92
N THR A 383 -2.06 -22.98 2.17
CA THR A 383 -1.53 -23.21 0.83
C THR A 383 -0.21 -22.46 0.67
N PRO A 384 0.75 -22.95 -0.14
CA PRO A 384 1.95 -22.19 -0.46
C PRO A 384 1.64 -20.82 -1.04
N ILE A 385 2.46 -19.83 -0.70
CA ILE A 385 2.38 -18.49 -1.29
C ILE A 385 2.90 -18.58 -2.74
N PRO A 386 2.19 -18.00 -3.73
CA PRO A 386 2.68 -17.93 -5.10
C PRO A 386 4.06 -17.23 -5.21
N ASP A 387 4.85 -17.63 -6.20
CA ASP A 387 6.14 -17.01 -6.46
C ASP A 387 6.00 -15.50 -6.73
N GLY A 388 6.96 -14.72 -6.24
CA GLY A 388 6.97 -13.27 -6.38
C GLY A 388 6.03 -12.51 -5.43
N TRP A 389 5.12 -13.18 -4.72
CA TRP A 389 4.23 -12.49 -3.78
C TRP A 389 4.93 -12.14 -2.47
N SER A 390 4.61 -10.98 -1.91
CA SER A 390 4.95 -10.61 -0.54
C SER A 390 4.03 -11.30 0.48
N PHE A 391 4.42 -11.33 1.75
CA PHE A 391 3.53 -11.82 2.82
C PHE A 391 2.28 -10.94 2.95
N THR A 392 2.37 -9.63 2.70
CA THR A 392 1.21 -8.74 2.79
C THR A 392 0.19 -8.98 1.68
N GLN A 393 0.66 -9.24 0.46
CA GLN A 393 -0.20 -9.69 -0.65
C GLN A 393 -0.89 -11.00 -0.32
N ALA A 394 -0.13 -11.98 0.16
CA ALA A 394 -0.66 -13.28 0.51
C ALA A 394 -1.68 -13.23 1.67
N ALA A 395 -1.45 -12.40 2.69
CA ALA A 395 -2.36 -12.26 3.83
C ALA A 395 -3.68 -11.55 3.50
N ALA A 396 -3.77 -10.87 2.34
CA ALA A 396 -4.97 -10.16 1.90
C ALA A 396 -6.04 -11.06 1.26
N VAL A 397 -5.67 -12.29 0.90
CA VAL A 397 -6.45 -13.19 0.03
C VAL A 397 -7.40 -14.16 0.75
N PRO A 398 -6.98 -14.91 1.79
CA PRO A 398 -7.69 -16.12 2.21
C PRO A 398 -9.19 -15.92 2.47
N ILE A 399 -9.58 -15.08 3.41
CA ILE A 399 -10.99 -14.87 3.76
C ILE A 399 -11.73 -14.17 2.63
N THR A 400 -11.13 -13.15 2.00
CA THR A 400 -11.82 -12.34 0.98
C THR A 400 -12.20 -13.18 -0.23
N TYR A 401 -11.26 -13.97 -0.75
CA TYR A 401 -11.48 -14.80 -1.93
C TYR A 401 -12.17 -16.12 -1.60
N LEU A 402 -11.95 -16.74 -0.43
CA LEU A 402 -12.75 -17.90 -0.05
C LEU A 402 -14.22 -17.55 0.12
N THR A 403 -14.52 -16.38 0.71
CA THR A 403 -15.89 -15.86 0.85
C THR A 403 -16.51 -15.62 -0.52
N ALA A 404 -15.80 -14.92 -1.42
CA ALA A 404 -16.26 -14.69 -2.78
C ALA A 404 -16.44 -15.98 -3.59
N TYR A 405 -15.50 -16.92 -3.50
CA TYR A 405 -15.56 -18.19 -4.22
C TYR A 405 -16.73 -19.04 -3.74
N HIS A 406 -16.89 -19.19 -2.42
CA HIS A 406 -18.02 -19.94 -1.88
C HIS A 406 -19.35 -19.29 -2.27
N ALA A 407 -19.47 -17.97 -2.08
CA ALA A 407 -20.67 -17.23 -2.42
C ALA A 407 -21.01 -17.36 -3.91
N LEU A 408 -20.08 -17.09 -4.82
CA LEU A 408 -20.40 -17.02 -6.25
C LEU A 408 -20.45 -18.40 -6.92
N VAL A 409 -19.51 -19.30 -6.59
CA VAL A 409 -19.40 -20.61 -7.25
C VAL A 409 -20.33 -21.63 -6.61
N THR A 410 -20.33 -21.72 -5.26
CA THR A 410 -21.09 -22.76 -4.56
C THR A 410 -22.56 -22.36 -4.38
N LEU A 411 -22.81 -21.18 -3.81
CA LEU A 411 -24.17 -20.74 -3.46
C LEU A 411 -24.86 -20.07 -4.65
N GLY A 412 -24.17 -19.15 -5.32
CA GLY A 412 -24.68 -18.31 -6.40
C GLY A 412 -24.74 -19.00 -7.75
N ARG A 413 -23.87 -20.00 -7.98
CA ARG A 413 -23.71 -20.70 -9.27
C ARG A 413 -23.54 -19.72 -10.44
N VAL A 414 -22.75 -18.68 -10.21
CA VAL A 414 -22.46 -17.62 -11.18
C VAL A 414 -21.71 -18.20 -12.37
N GLY A 415 -22.13 -17.79 -13.56
CA GLY A 415 -21.49 -18.16 -14.82
C GLY A 415 -21.80 -17.17 -15.94
N PRO A 416 -21.46 -17.51 -17.20
CA PRO A 416 -21.61 -16.61 -18.33
C PRO A 416 -23.05 -16.08 -18.48
N GLY A 417 -23.19 -14.76 -18.58
CA GLY A 417 -24.48 -14.09 -18.75
C GLY A 417 -25.29 -13.90 -17.47
N THR A 418 -24.75 -14.28 -16.30
CA THR A 418 -25.37 -13.98 -15.00
C THR A 418 -25.23 -12.48 -14.69
N ARG A 419 -26.30 -11.85 -14.21
CA ARG A 419 -26.23 -10.49 -13.64
C ARG A 419 -26.01 -10.56 -12.15
N LEU A 420 -24.85 -10.08 -11.72
CA LEU A 420 -24.39 -10.13 -10.35
C LEU A 420 -24.35 -8.73 -9.75
N LEU A 421 -25.08 -8.51 -8.67
CA LEU A 421 -24.92 -7.32 -7.83
C LEU A 421 -24.00 -7.61 -6.65
N VAL A 422 -22.96 -6.79 -6.49
CA VAL A 422 -22.02 -6.84 -5.37
C VAL A 422 -22.11 -5.56 -4.55
N HIS A 423 -22.55 -5.67 -3.29
CA HIS A 423 -22.49 -4.55 -2.36
C HIS A 423 -21.09 -4.32 -1.79
N ALA A 424 -20.80 -3.06 -1.46
CA ALA A 424 -19.49 -2.64 -0.95
C ALA A 424 -18.32 -3.06 -1.87
N ALA A 425 -18.46 -2.83 -3.18
CA ALA A 425 -17.55 -3.29 -4.23
C ALA A 425 -16.10 -2.82 -4.04
N ALA A 426 -15.87 -1.69 -3.38
CA ALA A 426 -14.54 -1.17 -3.06
C ALA A 426 -13.89 -1.79 -1.80
N GLY A 427 -14.58 -2.67 -1.07
CA GLY A 427 -14.01 -3.41 0.06
C GLY A 427 -13.40 -4.75 -0.37
N GLY A 428 -12.61 -5.39 0.50
CA GLY A 428 -11.88 -6.63 0.15
C GLY A 428 -12.75 -7.75 -0.46
N VAL A 429 -13.86 -8.15 0.18
CA VAL A 429 -14.75 -9.19 -0.35
C VAL A 429 -15.47 -8.71 -1.62
N GLY A 430 -15.94 -7.46 -1.64
CA GLY A 430 -16.61 -6.89 -2.81
C GLY A 430 -15.72 -6.86 -4.04
N TRP A 431 -14.44 -6.52 -3.87
CA TRP A 431 -13.44 -6.53 -4.92
C TRP A 431 -13.18 -7.94 -5.45
N ALA A 432 -12.98 -8.90 -4.54
CA ALA A 432 -12.77 -10.30 -4.87
C ALA A 432 -13.98 -10.87 -5.63
N ALA A 433 -15.19 -10.58 -5.18
CA ALA A 433 -16.43 -11.00 -5.83
C ALA A 433 -16.63 -10.36 -7.21
N ALA A 434 -16.34 -9.07 -7.37
CA ALA A 434 -16.44 -8.41 -8.66
C ALA A 434 -15.45 -9.00 -9.68
N THR A 435 -14.19 -9.21 -9.27
CA THR A 435 -13.14 -9.77 -10.11
C THR A 435 -13.46 -11.22 -10.48
N LEU A 436 -13.83 -12.05 -9.50
CA LEU A 436 -14.20 -13.44 -9.73
C LEU A 436 -15.48 -13.55 -10.57
N GLY A 437 -16.49 -12.70 -10.34
CA GLY A 437 -17.71 -12.66 -11.13
C GLY A 437 -17.43 -12.38 -12.61
N ARG A 438 -16.56 -11.40 -12.92
CA ARG A 438 -16.13 -11.13 -14.30
C ARG A 438 -15.36 -12.28 -14.91
N HIS A 439 -14.45 -12.90 -14.17
CA HIS A 439 -13.74 -14.10 -14.61
C HIS A 439 -14.71 -15.24 -14.97
N LEU A 440 -15.78 -15.41 -14.19
CA LEU A 440 -16.86 -16.37 -14.45
C LEU A 440 -17.81 -15.96 -15.60
N GLY A 441 -17.61 -14.78 -16.21
CA GLY A 441 -18.41 -14.28 -17.34
C GLY A 441 -19.71 -13.57 -16.94
N ALA A 442 -19.83 -13.11 -15.69
CA ALA A 442 -20.98 -12.35 -15.22
C ALA A 442 -20.92 -10.87 -15.64
N GLU A 443 -22.08 -10.27 -15.86
CA GLU A 443 -22.28 -8.82 -15.91
C GLU A 443 -22.37 -8.31 -14.47
N VAL A 444 -21.35 -7.56 -14.02
CA VAL A 444 -21.19 -7.20 -12.60
C VAL A 444 -21.61 -5.76 -12.34
N PHE A 445 -22.55 -5.59 -11.42
CA PHE A 445 -22.99 -4.31 -10.85
C PHE A 445 -22.42 -4.14 -9.45
N GLY A 446 -21.99 -2.93 -9.11
CA GLY A 446 -21.33 -2.63 -7.84
C GLY A 446 -21.95 -1.45 -7.12
N THR A 447 -21.99 -1.49 -5.78
CA THR A 447 -22.26 -0.27 -4.99
C THR A 447 -21.06 0.13 -4.16
N ALA A 448 -20.79 1.44 -4.10
CA ALA A 448 -19.77 2.02 -3.23
C ALA A 448 -20.07 3.49 -2.93
N HIS A 449 -19.43 4.05 -1.91
CA HIS A 449 -19.49 5.49 -1.66
C HIS A 449 -18.80 6.26 -2.82
N PRO A 450 -19.32 7.42 -3.27
CA PRO A 450 -18.78 8.16 -4.43
C PRO A 450 -17.29 8.49 -4.36
N THR A 451 -16.75 8.73 -3.15
CA THR A 451 -15.32 8.99 -2.95
C THR A 451 -14.41 7.81 -3.31
N LYS A 452 -14.98 6.63 -3.59
CA LYS A 452 -14.25 5.40 -3.97
C LYS A 452 -14.45 5.03 -5.45
N TRP A 453 -15.23 5.81 -6.20
CA TRP A 453 -15.59 5.46 -7.57
C TRP A 453 -14.41 5.49 -8.53
N ALA A 454 -13.48 6.44 -8.38
CA ALA A 454 -12.28 6.53 -9.23
C ALA A 454 -11.52 5.19 -9.28
N VAL A 455 -11.24 4.58 -8.12
CA VAL A 455 -10.54 3.30 -8.04
C VAL A 455 -11.35 2.15 -8.66
N LEU A 456 -12.69 2.18 -8.53
CA LEU A 456 -13.54 1.16 -9.16
C LEU A 456 -13.64 1.34 -10.68
N GLN A 457 -13.59 2.58 -11.18
CA GLN A 457 -13.56 2.88 -12.60
C GLN A 457 -12.27 2.40 -13.26
N GLU A 458 -11.13 2.63 -12.60
CA GLU A 458 -9.84 2.03 -12.99
C GLU A 458 -9.90 0.50 -12.99
N ALA A 459 -10.66 -0.10 -12.05
CA ALA A 459 -10.93 -1.53 -12.00
C ALA A 459 -12.02 -2.01 -12.97
N GLY A 460 -12.44 -1.17 -13.93
CA GLY A 460 -13.32 -1.54 -15.04
C GLY A 460 -14.83 -1.44 -14.76
N PHE A 461 -15.27 -0.68 -13.75
CA PHE A 461 -16.68 -0.31 -13.63
C PHE A 461 -16.98 0.96 -14.45
N ASP A 462 -17.95 0.89 -15.36
CA ASP A 462 -18.50 2.10 -15.98
C ASP A 462 -19.57 2.77 -15.10
N ALA A 463 -20.10 3.91 -15.56
CA ALA A 463 -21.09 4.69 -14.82
C ALA A 463 -22.46 3.99 -14.68
N ASP A 464 -22.82 3.09 -15.61
CA ASP A 464 -24.10 2.39 -15.58
C ASP A 464 -24.09 1.19 -14.62
N HIS A 465 -22.90 0.64 -14.35
CA HIS A 465 -22.67 -0.50 -13.46
C HIS A 465 -22.27 -0.12 -12.02
N LEU A 466 -22.23 1.17 -11.70
CA LEU A 466 -21.81 1.67 -10.39
C LEU A 466 -22.85 2.61 -9.76
N ALA A 467 -23.20 2.37 -8.50
CA ALA A 467 -24.16 3.19 -7.76
C ALA A 467 -23.72 3.49 -6.32
N ASN A 468 -24.39 4.46 -5.69
CA ASN A 468 -24.09 4.88 -4.32
C ASN A 468 -24.56 3.83 -3.30
N SER A 469 -23.67 3.37 -2.43
CA SER A 469 -24.00 2.41 -1.36
C SER A 469 -24.64 3.02 -0.11
N ARG A 470 -24.90 4.33 -0.10
CA ARG A 470 -25.50 5.07 1.04
C ARG A 470 -26.89 5.61 0.76
N THR A 471 -27.40 5.45 -0.46
CA THR A 471 -28.76 5.85 -0.84
C THR A 471 -29.48 4.65 -1.45
N LEU A 472 -30.81 4.73 -1.58
CA LEU A 472 -31.61 3.68 -2.21
C LEU A 472 -31.68 3.82 -3.75
N ASP A 473 -31.04 4.85 -4.32
CA ASP A 473 -31.14 5.18 -5.74
C ASP A 473 -30.59 4.07 -6.66
N PHE A 474 -29.71 3.20 -6.13
CA PHE A 474 -29.18 2.05 -6.87
C PHE A 474 -30.29 1.10 -7.34
N GLU A 475 -31.41 1.00 -6.61
CA GLU A 475 -32.55 0.16 -7.00
C GLU A 475 -33.09 0.60 -8.37
N HIS A 476 -33.43 1.89 -8.49
CA HIS A 476 -33.96 2.45 -9.73
C HIS A 476 -32.91 2.49 -10.85
N GLN A 477 -31.67 2.87 -10.51
CA GLN A 477 -30.58 2.96 -11.47
C GLN A 477 -30.31 1.60 -12.14
N PHE A 478 -30.18 0.53 -11.34
CA PHE A 478 -29.88 -0.79 -11.89
C PHE A 478 -31.07 -1.45 -12.60
N LEU A 479 -32.31 -1.22 -12.15
CA LEU A 479 -33.49 -1.63 -12.94
C LEU A 479 -33.51 -0.95 -14.31
N THR A 480 -33.14 0.33 -14.37
CA THR A 480 -33.05 1.08 -15.63
C THR A 480 -31.93 0.57 -16.53
N ALA A 481 -30.72 0.40 -15.99
CA ALA A 481 -29.55 -0.09 -16.73
C ALA A 481 -29.81 -1.48 -17.36
N THR A 482 -30.36 -2.41 -16.57
CA THR A 482 -30.68 -3.77 -17.03
C THR A 482 -31.81 -3.85 -18.06
N THR A 483 -32.62 -2.79 -18.19
CA THR A 483 -33.67 -2.63 -19.20
C THR A 483 -33.12 -2.07 -20.52
N ASN A 484 -32.15 -1.17 -20.46
CA ASN A 484 -31.59 -0.52 -21.64
C ASN A 484 -30.61 -1.45 -22.39
N GLY A 485 -29.83 -2.27 -21.67
CA GLY A 485 -28.90 -3.24 -22.27
C GLY A 485 -29.57 -4.31 -23.15
N THR A 486 -30.83 -4.68 -22.88
CA THR A 486 -31.58 -5.64 -23.69
C THR A 486 -32.13 -5.06 -25.00
N ARG A 487 -32.26 -3.74 -25.14
CA ARG A 487 -32.71 -3.09 -26.39
C ARG A 487 -31.65 -3.07 -27.49
N ASN A 488 -30.36 -2.94 -27.13
CA ASN A 488 -29.27 -2.91 -28.11
C ASN A 488 -28.86 -4.31 -28.65
N GLY A 489 -29.36 -5.40 -28.04
CA GLY A 489 -29.07 -6.78 -28.47
C GLY A 489 -30.06 -7.40 -29.48
N SER A 490 -31.11 -6.70 -29.90
CA SER A 490 -32.20 -7.26 -30.75
C SER A 490 -32.41 -6.59 -32.11
N GLY A 491 -31.48 -5.73 -32.55
CA GLY A 491 -31.63 -4.92 -33.76
C GLY A 491 -30.89 -5.41 -34.99
N ASN A 492 -31.08 -6.66 -35.46
CA ASN A 492 -30.90 -6.96 -36.89
C ASN A 492 -31.61 -8.24 -37.35
N ALA A 493 -32.94 -8.18 -37.46
CA ALA A 493 -33.69 -9.11 -38.29
C ALA A 493 -34.99 -8.46 -38.77
N SER A 494 -35.17 -8.49 -40.10
CA SER A 494 -36.37 -8.19 -40.88
C SER A 494 -36.62 -6.73 -41.31
N GLY A 495 -36.28 -6.47 -42.56
CA GLY A 495 -36.78 -5.38 -43.40
C GLY A 495 -36.77 -5.84 -44.86
N THR A 496 -37.89 -6.43 -45.29
CA THR A 496 -38.33 -6.75 -46.67
C THR A 496 -38.02 -5.62 -47.67
N GLY A 497 -37.63 -5.80 -48.93
CA GLY A 497 -38.03 -6.77 -49.97
C GLY A 497 -38.74 -6.02 -51.12
N THR A 498 -38.19 -6.11 -52.34
CA THR A 498 -38.65 -5.70 -53.73
C THR A 498 -37.51 -4.94 -54.43
N GLU A 499 -37.05 -5.19 -55.65
CA GLU A 499 -37.57 -5.91 -56.82
C GLU A 499 -36.42 -6.35 -57.73
N SER A 500 -36.69 -7.37 -58.54
CA SER A 500 -35.82 -8.03 -59.51
C SER A 500 -35.44 -7.16 -60.72
N THR A 501 -34.26 -7.39 -61.31
CA THR A 501 -34.12 -7.76 -62.73
C THR A 501 -32.79 -8.46 -63.01
N ASN A 502 -32.88 -9.44 -63.92
CA ASN A 502 -31.82 -10.28 -64.45
C ASN A 502 -30.69 -9.48 -65.12
N ASP A 503 -29.45 -9.97 -65.07
CA ASP A 503 -28.82 -10.50 -66.27
C ASP A 503 -27.58 -11.36 -65.98
N ALA A 504 -27.39 -12.32 -66.88
CA ALA A 504 -26.44 -13.42 -66.81
C ALA A 504 -25.00 -13.02 -67.18
N SER A 505 -24.01 -13.71 -66.61
CA SER A 505 -23.00 -14.41 -67.43
C SER A 505 -22.14 -15.37 -66.61
N THR A 506 -21.94 -16.52 -67.23
CA THR A 506 -21.19 -17.72 -66.86
C THR A 506 -19.67 -17.52 -66.83
N SER A 507 -18.96 -18.24 -65.95
CA SER A 507 -18.06 -19.37 -66.30
C SER A 507 -17.11 -19.72 -65.15
N SER A 508 -17.29 -20.92 -64.55
CA SER A 508 -16.32 -22.04 -64.46
C SER A 508 -14.98 -21.68 -63.81
N GLY A 509 -14.64 -22.14 -62.60
CA GLY A 509 -14.26 -23.53 -62.29
C GLY A 509 -12.72 -23.66 -62.39
N ASP A 510 -11.97 -24.47 -61.67
CA ASP A 510 -12.11 -25.39 -60.54
C ASP A 510 -10.64 -25.89 -60.26
N HIS A 511 -10.42 -26.57 -59.14
CA HIS A 511 -9.25 -27.38 -58.75
C HIS A 511 -7.99 -26.63 -58.27
N GLY A 512 -7.32 -27.00 -57.18
CA GLY A 512 -7.48 -28.16 -56.31
C GLY A 512 -6.13 -28.57 -55.70
N THR A 513 -6.14 -28.80 -54.39
CA THR A 513 -5.34 -29.79 -53.63
C THR A 513 -3.85 -29.55 -53.25
N ARG A 514 -3.66 -29.54 -51.92
CA ARG A 514 -2.84 -30.46 -51.05
C ARG A 514 -1.36 -30.19 -50.73
N GLY A 515 -1.06 -30.42 -49.44
CA GLY A 515 0.24 -30.78 -48.84
C GLY A 515 0.79 -29.68 -47.93
N ASP A 516 0.50 -29.62 -46.63
CA ASP A 516 1.07 -30.41 -45.52
C ASP A 516 2.60 -30.57 -45.56
N THR A 517 3.30 -29.89 -44.63
CA THR A 517 4.35 -30.44 -43.74
C THR A 517 4.96 -29.35 -42.84
N THR A 518 4.67 -29.45 -41.55
CA THR A 518 5.59 -29.56 -40.40
C THR A 518 7.04 -28.99 -40.44
N THR A 519 7.31 -28.16 -39.42
CA THR A 519 8.46 -28.15 -38.47
C THR A 519 9.91 -27.87 -38.91
N GLY A 520 10.58 -27.01 -38.13
CA GLY A 520 12.04 -26.93 -37.96
C GLY A 520 12.50 -25.49 -37.75
N HIS A 521 12.54 -24.94 -36.53
CA HIS A 521 13.70 -24.92 -35.63
C HIS A 521 15.05 -24.58 -36.29
N ALA A 522 15.53 -23.35 -36.04
CA ALA A 522 16.93 -22.93 -35.82
C ALA A 522 16.99 -21.39 -35.99
N SER A 523 17.18 -20.58 -34.94
CA SER A 523 18.45 -20.26 -34.27
C SER A 523 19.51 -19.61 -35.18
N GLY A 524 20.00 -18.43 -34.77
CA GLY A 524 21.18 -17.77 -35.33
C GLY A 524 20.84 -16.46 -36.01
N ALA A 525 20.71 -15.35 -35.27
CA ALA A 525 21.82 -14.52 -34.78
C ALA A 525 22.53 -13.70 -35.87
N SER A 526 22.64 -12.41 -35.54
CA SER A 526 23.69 -11.46 -35.92
C SER A 526 23.56 -10.68 -37.22
N GLY A 527 23.94 -9.41 -37.11
CA GLY A 527 24.49 -8.61 -38.20
C GLY A 527 23.49 -7.63 -38.80
N ALA A 528 23.18 -6.53 -38.13
CA ALA A 528 23.96 -5.30 -38.17
C ALA A 528 23.86 -4.51 -39.50
N SER A 529 23.71 -3.20 -39.30
CA SER A 529 24.19 -2.10 -40.12
C SER A 529 23.22 -1.43 -41.10
N THR A 530 22.90 -0.19 -40.71
CA THR A 530 23.09 1.03 -41.50
C THR A 530 22.23 1.21 -42.76
N SER A 531 21.36 2.22 -42.74
CA SER A 531 21.68 3.59 -43.18
C SER A 531 20.49 4.31 -43.79
N ASN A 532 20.29 5.53 -43.31
CA ASN A 532 19.90 6.75 -44.02
C ASN A 532 19.15 6.63 -45.36
N GLY A 533 17.97 7.25 -45.38
CA GLY A 533 17.33 7.72 -46.60
C GLY A 533 16.39 8.88 -46.29
N ALA A 534 16.94 10.10 -46.29
CA ALA A 534 16.17 11.34 -46.31
C ALA A 534 15.30 11.42 -47.58
N GLY A 535 14.10 11.98 -47.44
CA GLY A 535 13.18 12.23 -48.55
C GLY A 535 12.20 13.35 -48.20
N SER A 536 12.66 14.58 -48.39
CA SER A 536 11.89 15.83 -48.37
C SER A 536 10.86 15.88 -49.49
N GLY A 537 9.72 16.52 -49.25
CA GLY A 537 8.67 16.73 -50.25
C GLY A 537 7.61 17.74 -49.81
N SER A 538 7.94 19.01 -49.93
CA SER A 538 7.11 20.21 -49.77
C SER A 538 5.91 20.27 -50.73
N GLY A 539 4.81 20.91 -50.32
CA GLY A 539 3.74 21.38 -51.20
C GLY A 539 2.81 22.38 -50.50
N ALA A 540 2.97 23.66 -50.84
CA ALA A 540 2.30 24.81 -50.24
C ALA A 540 1.02 25.25 -50.98
N GLY A 541 0.20 26.05 -50.31
CA GLY A 541 -0.44 27.23 -50.90
C GLY A 541 -1.97 27.29 -50.88
N GLY A 542 -2.52 28.39 -50.35
CA GLY A 542 -3.91 28.80 -50.63
C GLY A 542 -4.55 29.74 -49.60
N SER A 543 -4.17 31.02 -49.64
CA SER A 543 -4.77 32.17 -48.93
C SER A 543 -6.15 32.59 -49.47
N GLY A 544 -6.97 33.25 -48.64
CA GLY A 544 -8.15 34.00 -49.09
C GLY A 544 -8.91 34.71 -47.96
N ASP A 545 -8.80 36.04 -47.92
CA ASP A 545 -9.43 36.99 -47.01
C ASP A 545 -10.95 37.19 -47.23
N HIS A 546 -11.61 37.78 -46.22
CA HIS A 546 -12.57 38.92 -46.26
C HIS A 546 -13.85 38.80 -45.39
N GLU A 547 -13.90 39.71 -44.40
CA GLU A 547 -14.97 40.67 -44.07
C GLU A 547 -16.40 40.28 -43.62
N SER A 548 -16.69 40.73 -42.39
CA SER A 548 -17.68 41.76 -42.02
C SER A 548 -19.04 41.37 -41.38
N ASN A 549 -19.32 42.09 -40.28
CA ASN A 549 -20.60 42.59 -39.75
C ASN A 549 -21.68 41.56 -39.34
N SER A 550 -22.54 41.75 -38.34
CA SER A 550 -22.93 42.90 -37.51
C SER A 550 -24.04 42.44 -36.54
N GLY A 551 -24.21 43.17 -35.43
CA GLY A 551 -25.50 43.33 -34.74
C GLY A 551 -25.63 42.52 -33.45
N ASP A 552 -25.46 43.09 -32.26
CA ASP A 552 -26.27 44.12 -31.56
C ASP A 552 -27.32 43.51 -30.61
N HIS A 553 -27.23 44.01 -29.37
CA HIS A 553 -28.28 44.19 -28.37
C HIS A 553 -28.90 42.93 -27.73
N ALA A 554 -29.19 42.87 -26.43
CA ALA A 554 -29.07 43.77 -25.27
C ALA A 554 -29.35 42.85 -24.04
N ASP A 555 -28.63 43.01 -22.92
CA ASP A 555 -29.12 43.71 -21.70
C ASP A 555 -30.37 43.02 -21.11
N SER A 556 -30.43 42.49 -19.88
CA SER A 556 -30.00 42.98 -18.57
C SER A 556 -30.16 41.78 -17.59
N GLY A 557 -29.47 41.63 -16.45
CA GLY A 557 -29.12 42.61 -15.41
C GLY A 557 -30.08 42.48 -14.22
N GLY A 558 -29.57 41.99 -13.07
CA GLY A 558 -30.20 42.13 -11.74
C GLY A 558 -30.54 40.81 -11.05
N ALA A 559 -29.67 40.21 -10.23
CA ALA A 559 -29.32 40.60 -8.84
C ALA A 559 -30.58 40.65 -7.93
N SER A 560 -30.79 39.61 -7.11
CA SER A 560 -30.32 39.49 -5.72
C SER A 560 -31.36 39.97 -4.71
N SER A 561 -31.73 39.10 -3.76
CA SER A 561 -31.48 39.29 -2.32
C SER A 561 -32.51 38.55 -1.45
N SER A 562 -31.99 37.66 -0.60
CA SER A 562 -32.28 37.48 0.83
C SER A 562 -33.70 37.61 1.38
N GLY A 563 -34.10 36.64 2.20
CA GLY A 563 -35.15 36.84 3.20
C GLY A 563 -35.52 35.58 3.97
N SER A 564 -34.96 35.44 5.17
CA SER A 564 -35.29 34.44 6.19
C SER A 564 -36.78 34.43 6.59
N GLY A 565 -37.30 33.27 6.97
CA GLY A 565 -38.62 33.17 7.60
C GLY A 565 -38.95 31.77 8.11
N VAL A 566 -38.88 31.60 9.43
CA VAL A 566 -39.38 30.43 10.18
C VAL A 566 -40.91 30.39 10.11
N GLY A 567 -41.49 29.21 9.86
CA GLY A 567 -42.94 29.01 9.89
C GLY A 567 -43.32 27.53 10.04
N SER A 568 -43.62 27.13 11.26
CA SER A 568 -44.30 25.87 11.59
C SER A 568 -45.69 25.83 10.94
N GLY A 569 -46.06 24.69 10.37
CA GLY A 569 -47.40 24.48 9.82
C GLY A 569 -47.68 23.01 9.53
N ASN A 570 -48.25 22.31 10.52
CA ASN A 570 -48.94 21.04 10.30
C ASN A 570 -50.10 21.25 9.31
N GLY A 571 -50.07 20.51 8.20
CA GLY A 571 -51.17 20.39 7.27
C GLY A 571 -51.26 18.95 6.78
N ALA A 572 -52.11 18.15 7.44
CA ALA A 572 -52.54 16.86 6.93
C ALA A 572 -53.31 17.10 5.63
N GLY A 573 -52.74 16.64 4.51
CA GLY A 573 -53.37 16.63 3.19
C GLY A 573 -53.39 15.20 2.67
N SER A 574 -54.50 14.52 2.90
CA SER A 574 -54.88 13.28 2.21
C SER A 574 -54.89 13.54 0.71
N GLY A 575 -54.08 12.80 -0.05
CA GLY A 575 -53.91 13.03 -1.49
C GLY A 575 -53.48 11.75 -2.19
N ASP A 576 -54.49 10.92 -2.43
CA ASP A 576 -54.65 9.99 -3.56
C ASP A 576 -53.49 9.09 -4.00
N VAL A 577 -53.76 7.79 -3.81
CA VAL A 577 -53.05 6.66 -4.40
C VAL A 577 -53.23 6.71 -5.91
N SER A 578 -52.26 7.27 -6.62
CA SER A 578 -52.07 7.00 -8.05
C SER A 578 -50.95 5.98 -8.20
N GLY A 579 -51.34 4.72 -8.35
CA GLY A 579 -50.44 3.64 -8.75
C GLY A 579 -49.82 3.95 -10.11
N GLY A 580 -48.53 4.31 -10.09
CA GLY A 580 -47.63 4.30 -11.24
C GLY A 580 -46.73 3.06 -11.13
N GLY A 581 -46.68 2.26 -12.18
CA GLY A 581 -46.24 0.86 -12.15
C GLY A 581 -44.83 0.62 -11.57
N ALA A 582 -44.72 -0.51 -10.86
CA ALA A 582 -43.45 -1.14 -10.53
C ALA A 582 -42.59 -1.23 -11.82
N GLY A 583 -41.41 -0.62 -11.78
CA GLY A 583 -40.50 -0.57 -12.92
C GLY A 583 -40.19 -1.97 -13.44
N SER A 584 -40.55 -2.22 -14.69
CA SER A 584 -40.38 -3.49 -15.38
C SER A 584 -38.94 -3.71 -15.85
N GLY A 585 -37.98 -3.65 -14.92
CA GLY A 585 -36.59 -4.00 -15.18
C GLY A 585 -36.34 -5.50 -15.15
N VAL A 586 -35.36 -5.98 -15.92
CA VAL A 586 -34.97 -7.40 -15.91
C VAL A 586 -34.28 -7.76 -14.58
N GLY A 587 -33.66 -6.79 -13.90
CA GLY A 587 -33.05 -6.97 -12.59
C GLY A 587 -31.82 -7.88 -12.61
N MET A 588 -31.47 -8.38 -11.43
CA MET A 588 -30.32 -9.24 -11.16
C MET A 588 -30.74 -10.71 -11.13
N ASP A 589 -29.76 -11.61 -11.23
CA ASP A 589 -29.94 -13.04 -11.02
C ASP A 589 -29.33 -13.48 -9.67
N VAL A 590 -28.24 -12.81 -9.26
CA VAL A 590 -27.54 -13.06 -7.99
C VAL A 590 -27.23 -11.73 -7.29
N VAL A 591 -27.50 -11.67 -5.99
CA VAL A 591 -27.11 -10.55 -5.13
C VAL A 591 -26.18 -11.07 -4.03
N LEU A 592 -24.98 -10.49 -3.94
CA LEU A 592 -24.07 -10.67 -2.81
C LEU A 592 -24.20 -9.45 -1.88
N ASN A 593 -24.91 -9.63 -0.77
CA ASN A 593 -25.28 -8.55 0.13
C ASN A 593 -24.29 -8.38 1.30
N ALA A 594 -24.04 -7.12 1.64
CA ALA A 594 -23.26 -6.68 2.80
C ALA A 594 -23.93 -5.50 3.54
N LEU A 595 -25.09 -5.03 3.06
CA LEU A 595 -25.86 -3.93 3.65
C LEU A 595 -26.95 -4.49 4.58
N ALA A 596 -27.57 -3.63 5.38
CA ALA A 596 -28.59 -4.02 6.35
C ALA A 596 -29.83 -3.12 6.26
N GLY A 597 -30.93 -3.55 6.89
CA GLY A 597 -32.18 -2.78 6.95
C GLY A 597 -32.82 -2.56 5.58
N GLU A 598 -33.28 -1.32 5.33
CA GLU A 598 -33.98 -0.95 4.09
C GLU A 598 -33.18 -1.18 2.81
N PHE A 599 -31.84 -1.17 2.91
CA PHE A 599 -30.95 -1.49 1.79
C PHE A 599 -31.05 -2.95 1.38
N THR A 600 -31.21 -3.88 2.34
CA THR A 600 -31.45 -5.30 2.07
C THR A 600 -32.78 -5.48 1.34
N ASP A 601 -33.82 -4.76 1.78
CA ASP A 601 -35.16 -4.84 1.18
C ASP A 601 -35.16 -4.31 -0.26
N ALA A 602 -34.44 -3.22 -0.54
CA ALA A 602 -34.22 -2.70 -1.89
C ALA A 602 -33.46 -3.69 -2.78
N SER A 603 -32.48 -4.38 -2.20
CA SER A 603 -31.67 -5.38 -2.92
C SER A 603 -32.48 -6.63 -3.28
N LEU A 604 -33.43 -7.05 -2.42
CA LEU A 604 -34.37 -8.13 -2.73
C LEU A 604 -35.32 -7.77 -3.88
N ARG A 605 -35.75 -6.50 -3.97
CA ARG A 605 -36.58 -6.00 -5.08
C ARG A 605 -35.84 -5.98 -6.43
N LEU A 606 -34.52 -6.04 -6.43
CA LEU A 606 -33.71 -6.22 -7.64
C LEU A 606 -33.71 -7.66 -8.18
N LEU A 607 -34.40 -8.60 -7.54
CA LEU A 607 -34.61 -9.98 -8.03
C LEU A 607 -36.07 -10.22 -8.48
N PRO A 608 -36.66 -9.42 -9.39
CA PRO A 608 -38.09 -9.49 -9.72
C PRO A 608 -38.49 -10.79 -10.43
N ARG A 609 -37.51 -11.57 -10.93
CA ARG A 609 -37.70 -12.86 -11.62
C ARG A 609 -37.34 -14.06 -10.74
N GLY A 610 -37.17 -13.85 -9.43
CA GLY A 610 -36.46 -14.78 -8.56
C GLY A 610 -34.95 -14.67 -8.73
N GLY A 611 -34.20 -15.58 -8.10
CA GLY A 611 -32.74 -15.56 -8.13
C GLY A 611 -32.14 -16.04 -6.81
N ARG A 612 -30.88 -15.67 -6.56
CA ARG A 612 -30.16 -16.05 -5.35
C ARG A 612 -29.72 -14.82 -4.59
N PHE A 613 -30.13 -14.74 -3.34
CA PHE A 613 -29.74 -13.69 -2.41
C PHE A 613 -28.81 -14.27 -1.37
N ILE A 614 -27.54 -13.87 -1.42
CA ILE A 614 -26.50 -14.40 -0.55
C ILE A 614 -26.14 -13.32 0.47
N GLU A 615 -26.45 -13.59 1.74
CA GLU A 615 -26.23 -12.67 2.85
C GLU A 615 -24.88 -12.97 3.54
N MET A 616 -24.03 -11.95 3.61
CA MET A 616 -22.78 -11.99 4.39
C MET A 616 -22.92 -11.30 5.75
N GLY A 617 -23.93 -10.44 5.91
CA GLY A 617 -24.19 -9.70 7.14
C GLY A 617 -24.53 -10.63 8.31
N LYS A 618 -23.90 -10.38 9.45
CA LYS A 618 -24.13 -11.15 10.69
C LYS A 618 -25.13 -10.50 11.64
N THR A 619 -25.42 -9.22 11.46
CA THR A 619 -26.22 -8.42 12.39
C THR A 619 -27.71 -8.38 12.02
N ASP A 620 -28.06 -8.71 10.78
CA ASP A 620 -29.42 -8.58 10.25
C ASP A 620 -29.85 -9.77 9.35
N PRO A 621 -29.63 -11.04 9.75
CA PRO A 621 -30.09 -12.17 8.95
C PRO A 621 -31.63 -12.20 8.88
N ARG A 622 -32.16 -12.59 7.72
CA ARG A 622 -33.60 -12.74 7.45
C ARG A 622 -34.01 -14.20 7.54
N ASP A 623 -35.30 -14.43 7.79
CA ASP A 623 -35.89 -15.76 7.75
C ASP A 623 -36.08 -16.21 6.29
N PRO A 624 -35.43 -17.31 5.83
CA PRO A 624 -35.56 -17.79 4.46
C PRO A 624 -37.01 -18.08 4.04
N ASP A 625 -37.84 -18.59 4.94
CA ASP A 625 -39.24 -18.94 4.63
C ASP A 625 -40.08 -17.67 4.42
N GLN A 626 -39.79 -16.62 5.19
CA GLN A 626 -40.42 -15.32 5.01
C GLN A 626 -40.03 -14.67 3.67
N ILE A 627 -38.74 -14.74 3.30
CA ILE A 627 -38.26 -14.21 2.02
C ILE A 627 -38.90 -14.96 0.85
N ALA A 628 -38.98 -16.30 0.91
CA ALA A 628 -39.61 -17.09 -0.13
C ALA A 628 -41.11 -16.74 -0.30
N ALA A 629 -41.79 -16.35 0.78
CA ALA A 629 -43.18 -15.92 0.75
C ALA A 629 -43.38 -14.51 0.17
N THR A 630 -42.48 -13.56 0.44
CA THR A 630 -42.59 -12.16 -0.02
C THR A 630 -41.94 -11.91 -1.39
N HIS A 631 -40.91 -12.68 -1.74
CA HIS A 631 -40.17 -12.59 -3.01
C HIS A 631 -40.18 -13.96 -3.72
N PRO A 632 -41.25 -14.28 -4.48
CA PRO A 632 -41.39 -15.58 -5.12
C PRO A 632 -40.19 -15.92 -6.04
N GLY A 633 -39.62 -17.11 -5.86
CA GLY A 633 -38.48 -17.59 -6.64
C GLY A 633 -37.11 -17.10 -6.17
N VAL A 634 -37.03 -16.31 -5.10
CA VAL A 634 -35.76 -15.92 -4.48
C VAL A 634 -35.32 -17.00 -3.48
N HIS A 635 -34.10 -17.50 -3.66
CA HIS A 635 -33.41 -18.35 -2.70
C HIS A 635 -32.51 -17.50 -1.81
N TYR A 636 -32.88 -17.35 -0.54
CA TYR A 636 -32.09 -16.63 0.45
C TYR A 636 -31.17 -17.58 1.21
N GLU A 637 -29.89 -17.23 1.31
CA GLU A 637 -28.91 -18.00 2.06
C GLU A 637 -27.94 -17.07 2.80
N ALA A 638 -27.96 -17.12 4.14
CA ALA A 638 -26.96 -16.50 4.98
C ALA A 638 -25.89 -17.54 5.34
N PHE A 639 -24.61 -17.22 5.13
CA PHE A 639 -23.53 -18.19 5.34
C PHE A 639 -22.44 -17.71 6.30
N ASP A 640 -21.64 -18.66 6.80
CA ASP A 640 -20.43 -18.41 7.56
C ASP A 640 -19.30 -19.26 7.00
N LEU A 641 -18.20 -18.62 6.60
CA LEU A 641 -17.02 -19.34 6.14
C LEU A 641 -16.46 -20.29 7.21
N ASN A 642 -16.57 -19.92 8.49
CA ASN A 642 -16.06 -20.73 9.60
C ASN A 642 -16.89 -22.01 9.86
N ALA A 643 -18.10 -22.10 9.29
CA ALA A 643 -18.95 -23.28 9.42
C ALA A 643 -18.68 -24.33 8.32
N LEU A 644 -17.82 -24.01 7.34
CA LEU A 644 -17.52 -24.93 6.25
C LEU A 644 -16.57 -26.05 6.68
N PRO A 645 -16.72 -27.27 6.12
CA PRO A 645 -15.75 -28.33 6.30
C PRO A 645 -14.34 -27.92 5.82
N VAL A 646 -13.32 -28.34 6.56
CA VAL A 646 -11.92 -28.02 6.23
C VAL A 646 -11.49 -28.55 4.86
N GLU A 647 -12.03 -29.68 4.42
CA GLU A 647 -11.77 -30.25 3.11
C GLU A 647 -12.30 -29.34 1.99
N GLN A 648 -13.42 -28.65 2.23
CA GLN A 648 -13.98 -27.69 1.30
C GLN A 648 -13.11 -26.43 1.24
N ILE A 649 -12.63 -25.93 2.40
CA ILE A 649 -11.68 -24.81 2.44
C ILE A 649 -10.41 -25.13 1.65
N GLN A 650 -9.83 -26.32 1.86
CA GLN A 650 -8.62 -26.77 1.16
C GLN A 650 -8.84 -26.80 -0.36
N HIS A 651 -9.97 -27.33 -0.81
CA HIS A 651 -10.31 -27.37 -2.24
C HIS A 651 -10.43 -25.97 -2.85
N MET A 652 -11.12 -25.06 -2.16
CA MET A 652 -11.27 -23.67 -2.63
C MET A 652 -9.94 -22.91 -2.63
N LEU A 653 -9.09 -23.07 -1.61
CA LEU A 653 -7.75 -22.47 -1.59
C LEU A 653 -6.91 -22.94 -2.78
N THR A 654 -6.93 -24.24 -3.07
CA THR A 654 -6.19 -24.81 -4.20
C THR A 654 -6.65 -24.21 -5.54
N ALA A 655 -7.98 -24.10 -5.74
CA ALA A 655 -8.54 -23.49 -6.94
C ALA A 655 -8.16 -22.01 -7.08
N LEU A 656 -8.26 -21.24 -5.99
CA LEU A 656 -7.89 -19.82 -5.98
C LEU A 656 -6.40 -19.61 -6.29
N THR A 657 -5.51 -20.40 -5.68
CA THR A 657 -4.07 -20.33 -5.97
C THR A 657 -3.79 -20.56 -7.45
N ALA A 658 -4.48 -21.49 -8.11
CA ALA A 658 -4.33 -21.73 -9.54
C ALA A 658 -4.79 -20.53 -10.39
N LEU A 659 -5.92 -19.90 -10.04
CA LEU A 659 -6.42 -18.71 -10.75
C LEU A 659 -5.47 -17.51 -10.62
N PHE A 660 -4.89 -17.31 -9.43
CA PHE A 660 -3.87 -16.27 -9.23
C PHE A 660 -2.58 -16.56 -10.00
N ALA A 661 -2.11 -17.81 -9.99
CA ALA A 661 -0.92 -18.20 -10.75
C ALA A 661 -1.11 -18.02 -12.27
N ALA A 662 -2.34 -18.14 -12.77
CA ALA A 662 -2.69 -17.87 -14.16
C ALA A 662 -2.88 -16.38 -14.48
N GLY A 663 -2.82 -15.48 -13.48
CA GLY A 663 -3.06 -14.05 -13.65
C GLY A 663 -4.53 -13.69 -13.96
N GLU A 664 -5.47 -14.60 -13.67
CA GLU A 664 -6.89 -14.43 -13.99
C GLU A 664 -7.67 -13.63 -12.92
N LEU A 665 -7.07 -13.47 -11.73
CA LEU A 665 -7.59 -12.67 -10.64
C LEU A 665 -6.58 -11.58 -10.25
N ALA A 666 -7.08 -10.35 -10.11
CA ALA A 666 -6.32 -9.23 -9.57
C ALA A 666 -6.55 -9.09 -8.07
N LEU A 667 -5.51 -8.70 -7.32
CA LEU A 667 -5.60 -8.35 -5.90
C LEU A 667 -6.32 -7.00 -5.70
N PRO A 668 -7.02 -6.79 -4.57
CA PRO A 668 -7.46 -5.46 -4.19
C PRO A 668 -6.27 -4.57 -3.83
N PRO A 669 -6.43 -3.24 -3.78
CA PRO A 669 -5.48 -2.36 -3.10
C PRO A 669 -5.23 -2.86 -1.67
N ILE A 670 -3.96 -2.99 -1.29
CA ILE A 670 -3.54 -3.47 0.02
C ILE A 670 -2.93 -2.32 0.81
N THR A 671 -3.38 -2.13 2.04
CA THR A 671 -2.81 -1.13 2.95
C THR A 671 -2.13 -1.84 4.12
N PRO A 672 -0.81 -2.09 4.04
CA PRO A 672 -0.07 -2.69 5.13
C PRO A 672 0.18 -1.67 6.25
N ARG A 673 0.09 -2.12 7.50
CA ARG A 673 0.40 -1.32 8.70
C ARG A 673 1.06 -2.21 9.74
N PRO A 674 2.08 -1.73 10.49
CA PRO A 674 2.58 -2.46 11.65
C PRO A 674 1.44 -2.83 12.61
N ILE A 675 1.49 -4.03 13.20
CA ILE A 675 0.48 -4.50 14.16
C ILE A 675 0.32 -3.57 15.37
N ALA A 676 1.35 -2.79 15.71
CA ALA A 676 1.28 -1.73 16.71
C ALA A 676 0.18 -0.69 16.40
N HIS A 677 -0.15 -0.46 15.12
CA HIS A 677 -1.18 0.49 14.69
C HIS A 677 -2.58 -0.14 14.53
N ALA A 678 -2.82 -1.33 15.09
CA ALA A 678 -4.08 -2.06 14.90
C ALA A 678 -5.32 -1.24 15.31
N ARG A 679 -5.26 -0.45 16.40
CA ARG A 679 -6.39 0.43 16.81
C ARG A 679 -6.80 1.38 15.70
N GLN A 680 -5.84 2.06 15.08
CA GLN A 680 -6.12 2.99 13.99
C GLN A 680 -6.70 2.28 12.76
N VAL A 681 -6.21 1.08 12.44
CA VAL A 681 -6.77 0.25 11.36
C VAL A 681 -8.22 -0.12 11.65
N PHE A 682 -8.53 -0.58 12.87
CA PHE A 682 -9.88 -0.97 13.26
C PHE A 682 -10.86 0.20 13.20
N ARG A 683 -10.45 1.41 13.63
CA ARG A 683 -11.29 2.62 13.49
C ARG A 683 -11.53 3.00 12.02
N ASN A 684 -10.52 2.88 11.15
CA ASN A 684 -10.68 3.10 9.71
C ASN A 684 -11.65 2.09 9.06
N LEU A 685 -11.61 0.82 9.49
CA LEU A 685 -12.59 -0.18 9.07
C LEU A 685 -14.00 0.17 9.56
N GLN A 686 -14.16 0.52 10.84
CA GLN A 686 -15.44 0.89 11.44
C GLN A 686 -16.09 2.08 10.70
N GLN A 687 -15.30 3.08 10.30
CA GLN A 687 -15.77 4.24 9.56
C GLN A 687 -16.06 3.96 8.08
N GLY A 688 -15.64 2.80 7.56
CA GLY A 688 -15.81 2.42 6.16
C GLY A 688 -15.04 3.31 5.18
N ARG A 689 -13.97 3.99 5.61
CA ARG A 689 -13.18 4.90 4.76
C ARG A 689 -12.18 4.19 3.85
N HIS A 690 -11.75 3.00 4.24
CA HIS A 690 -10.74 2.22 3.52
C HIS A 690 -11.21 1.74 2.13
N ILE A 691 -10.24 1.52 1.25
CA ILE A 691 -10.40 0.86 -0.05
C ILE A 691 -9.57 -0.43 -0.01
N GLY A 692 -10.11 -1.51 -0.57
CA GLY A 692 -9.46 -2.80 -0.63
C GLY A 692 -9.31 -3.45 0.75
N LYS A 693 -8.08 -3.85 1.09
CA LYS A 693 -7.78 -4.71 2.24
C LYS A 693 -6.70 -4.11 3.14
N HIS A 694 -6.98 -4.02 4.44
CA HIS A 694 -5.95 -3.73 5.43
C HIS A 694 -5.24 -5.01 5.86
N VAL A 695 -3.92 -4.91 6.03
CA VAL A 695 -3.06 -5.99 6.48
C VAL A 695 -2.19 -5.48 7.62
N LEU A 696 -2.11 -6.24 8.71
CA LEU A 696 -1.18 -5.97 9.79
C LEU A 696 0.13 -6.71 9.53
N THR A 697 1.26 -6.00 9.50
CA THR A 697 2.60 -6.60 9.45
C THR A 697 3.06 -6.88 10.87
N LEU A 698 3.61 -8.06 11.08
CA LEU A 698 4.05 -8.54 12.38
C LEU A 698 5.57 -8.44 12.44
N PRO A 699 6.14 -8.07 13.60
CA PRO A 699 7.57 -8.05 13.76
C PRO A 699 8.11 -9.48 13.66
N THR A 700 9.05 -9.69 12.74
CA THR A 700 9.82 -10.93 12.68
C THR A 700 10.78 -10.95 13.86
N PRO A 701 10.73 -11.96 14.73
CA PRO A 701 11.61 -12.06 15.88
C PRO A 701 13.08 -12.14 15.44
N TRP A 702 13.96 -11.48 16.18
CA TRP A 702 15.40 -11.62 15.97
C TRP A 702 15.81 -13.07 16.22
N ASN A 703 16.53 -13.68 15.26
CA ASN A 703 17.04 -15.04 15.37
C ASN A 703 18.56 -15.01 15.65
N PRO A 704 19.00 -15.32 16.89
CA PRO A 704 20.42 -15.30 17.26
C PRO A 704 21.30 -16.28 16.46
N ASP A 705 20.71 -17.38 15.97
CA ASP A 705 21.40 -18.42 15.19
C ASP A 705 21.32 -18.18 13.66
N GLY A 706 20.66 -17.10 13.22
CA GLY A 706 20.68 -16.64 11.83
C GLY A 706 21.89 -15.75 11.52
N THR A 707 22.21 -15.60 10.24
CA THR A 707 23.33 -14.77 9.77
C THR A 707 22.91 -13.32 9.59
N VAL A 708 23.70 -12.40 10.14
CA VAL A 708 23.59 -10.94 9.90
C VAL A 708 24.65 -10.50 8.90
N LEU A 709 24.21 -9.97 7.76
CA LEU A 709 25.09 -9.33 6.77
C LEU A 709 25.28 -7.86 7.14
N ILE A 710 26.53 -7.42 7.34
CA ILE A 710 26.87 -6.01 7.54
C ILE A 710 27.77 -5.53 6.39
N THR A 711 27.27 -4.57 5.60
CA THR A 711 28.05 -3.96 4.50
C THR A 711 28.78 -2.71 4.96
N GLY A 712 29.96 -2.45 4.40
CA GLY A 712 30.93 -1.57 5.05
C GLY A 712 31.50 -2.23 6.31
N GLY A 713 31.51 -3.56 6.34
CA GLY A 713 31.65 -4.40 7.54
C GLY A 713 32.94 -4.24 8.34
N THR A 714 33.96 -3.60 7.76
CA THR A 714 35.24 -3.29 8.42
C THR A 714 35.31 -1.84 8.93
N GLY A 715 34.26 -1.05 8.74
CA GLY A 715 34.17 0.34 9.22
C GLY A 715 33.78 0.45 10.70
N THR A 716 33.98 1.63 11.28
CA THR A 716 33.72 1.90 12.70
C THR A 716 32.27 1.63 13.11
N LEU A 717 31.30 2.09 12.32
CA LEU A 717 29.88 1.88 12.61
C LEU A 717 29.52 0.39 12.55
N ALA A 718 29.98 -0.33 11.51
CA ALA A 718 29.79 -1.77 11.40
C ALA A 718 30.34 -2.53 12.62
N ALA A 719 31.56 -2.20 13.07
CA ALA A 719 32.18 -2.83 14.23
C ALA A 719 31.36 -2.60 15.52
N LEU A 720 30.92 -1.36 15.76
CA LEU A 720 30.09 -1.02 16.92
C LEU A 720 28.73 -1.74 16.87
N THR A 721 28.09 -1.78 15.70
CA THR A 721 26.83 -2.48 15.51
C THR A 721 26.98 -3.98 15.71
N ALA A 722 28.02 -4.61 15.13
CA ALA A 722 28.31 -6.03 15.32
C ALA A 722 28.52 -6.35 16.81
N HIS A 723 29.35 -5.56 17.50
CA HIS A 723 29.58 -5.72 18.94
C HIS A 723 28.27 -5.62 19.73
N HIS A 724 27.44 -4.59 19.48
CA HIS A 724 26.16 -4.42 20.15
C HIS A 724 25.22 -5.61 19.92
N LEU A 725 25.15 -6.12 18.69
CA LEU A 725 24.32 -7.27 18.34
C LEU A 725 24.80 -8.58 18.97
N THR A 726 26.12 -8.74 19.15
CA THR A 726 26.67 -9.88 19.89
C THR A 726 26.33 -9.78 21.38
N THR A 727 26.48 -8.60 21.99
CA THR A 727 26.33 -8.46 23.45
C THR A 727 24.89 -8.36 23.93
N HIS A 728 24.01 -7.68 23.18
CA HIS A 728 22.63 -7.42 23.61
C HIS A 728 21.58 -8.28 22.92
N HIS A 729 21.85 -8.71 21.68
CA HIS A 729 20.94 -9.55 20.90
C HIS A 729 21.44 -10.99 20.76
N HIS A 730 22.59 -11.31 21.36
CA HIS A 730 23.22 -12.64 21.33
C HIS A 730 23.45 -13.20 19.93
N THR A 731 23.59 -12.32 18.94
CA THR A 731 23.80 -12.71 17.54
C THR A 731 25.11 -13.45 17.40
N ARG A 732 25.05 -14.63 16.79
CA ARG A 732 26.20 -15.53 16.69
C ARG A 732 26.85 -15.53 15.32
N HIS A 733 26.15 -15.25 14.24
CA HIS A 733 26.70 -15.41 12.89
C HIS A 733 26.74 -14.06 12.16
N PHE A 734 27.94 -13.62 11.78
CA PHE A 734 28.15 -12.39 11.03
C PHE A 734 28.86 -12.65 9.71
N LEU A 735 28.34 -12.02 8.67
CA LEU A 735 28.99 -11.85 7.38
C LEU A 735 29.32 -10.37 7.21
N LEU A 736 30.59 -10.01 7.34
CA LEU A 736 31.07 -8.64 7.22
C LEU A 736 31.64 -8.42 5.81
N ALA A 737 30.97 -7.59 5.01
CA ALA A 737 31.33 -7.36 3.62
C ALA A 737 31.88 -5.94 3.41
N SER A 738 33.04 -5.83 2.79
CA SER A 738 33.61 -4.56 2.35
C SER A 738 34.55 -4.77 1.16
N ARG A 739 34.86 -3.72 0.38
CA ARG A 739 35.76 -3.83 -0.79
C ARG A 739 37.14 -4.40 -0.45
N GLN A 740 37.70 -4.04 0.71
CA GLN A 740 38.99 -4.57 1.17
C GLN A 740 38.86 -5.94 1.84
N GLY A 741 37.70 -6.25 2.42
CA GLY A 741 37.44 -7.53 3.07
C GLY A 741 38.53 -7.90 4.09
N PRO A 742 39.08 -9.13 4.05
CA PRO A 742 40.12 -9.58 4.97
C PRO A 742 41.42 -8.77 4.95
N THR A 743 41.68 -7.97 3.91
CA THR A 743 42.91 -7.16 3.82
C THR A 743 42.76 -5.77 4.45
N ALA A 744 41.59 -5.44 5.02
CA ALA A 744 41.40 -4.18 5.72
C ALA A 744 42.28 -4.13 6.99
N PRO A 745 42.88 -2.97 7.34
CA PRO A 745 43.85 -2.89 8.44
C PRO A 745 43.36 -3.39 9.81
N ASN A 746 42.06 -3.34 10.07
CA ASN A 746 41.43 -3.75 11.33
C ASN A 746 40.65 -5.08 11.22
N ALA A 747 40.67 -5.77 10.07
CA ALA A 747 39.86 -6.97 9.86
C ALA A 747 40.18 -8.10 10.85
N ASP A 748 41.47 -8.39 11.07
CA ASP A 748 41.90 -9.45 11.99
C ASP A 748 41.52 -9.12 13.44
N ALA A 749 41.81 -7.91 13.88
CA ALA A 749 41.48 -7.45 15.23
C ALA A 749 39.97 -7.49 15.50
N LEU A 750 39.14 -7.03 14.54
CA LEU A 750 37.67 -7.06 14.66
C LEU A 750 37.14 -8.49 14.73
N ARG A 751 37.68 -9.40 13.92
CA ARG A 751 37.31 -10.82 13.94
C ARG A 751 37.67 -11.45 15.28
N GLU A 752 38.88 -11.22 15.78
CA GLU A 752 39.33 -11.73 17.08
C GLU A 752 38.46 -11.22 18.23
N GLU A 753 38.14 -9.93 18.24
CA GLU A 753 37.27 -9.30 19.24
C GLU A 753 35.87 -9.93 19.28
N LEU A 754 35.20 -9.99 18.13
CA LEU A 754 33.84 -10.56 18.05
C LEU A 754 33.83 -12.07 18.32
N THR A 755 34.89 -12.79 17.91
CA THR A 755 35.03 -14.22 18.22
C THR A 755 35.22 -14.46 19.72
N ALA A 756 35.97 -13.59 20.40
CA ALA A 756 36.13 -13.65 21.85
C ALA A 756 34.80 -13.40 22.60
N LEU A 757 33.88 -12.64 21.98
CA LEU A 757 32.51 -12.44 22.47
C LEU A 757 31.54 -13.59 22.11
N GLY A 758 32.02 -14.63 21.41
CA GLY A 758 31.24 -15.82 21.06
C GLY A 758 30.59 -15.80 19.68
N ALA A 759 30.97 -14.86 18.81
CA ALA A 759 30.47 -14.80 17.45
C ALA A 759 31.34 -15.58 16.43
N HIS A 760 30.70 -16.14 15.42
CA HIS A 760 31.29 -16.67 14.20
C HIS A 760 31.30 -15.58 13.13
N VAL A 761 32.48 -15.08 12.80
CA VAL A 761 32.66 -13.95 11.87
C VAL A 761 33.34 -14.38 10.59
N THR A 762 32.64 -14.18 9.47
CA THR A 762 33.20 -14.28 8.12
C THR A 762 33.40 -12.87 7.57
N ILE A 763 34.62 -12.53 7.15
CA ILE A 763 34.92 -11.26 6.48
C ILE A 763 35.16 -11.56 5.00
N THR A 764 34.41 -10.90 4.11
CA THR A 764 34.45 -11.15 2.67
C THR A 764 34.75 -9.86 1.92
N ALA A 765 35.67 -9.94 0.96
CA ALA A 765 35.89 -8.87 -0.01
C ALA A 765 34.72 -8.86 -1.00
N CYS A 766 33.96 -7.77 -1.04
CA CYS A 766 32.81 -7.61 -1.92
C CYS A 766 32.64 -6.13 -2.23
N ASP A 767 32.54 -5.80 -3.51
CA ASP A 767 31.98 -4.52 -3.94
C ASP A 767 30.47 -4.65 -4.05
N ILE A 768 29.72 -3.93 -3.21
CA ILE A 768 28.26 -4.08 -3.16
C ILE A 768 27.56 -3.38 -4.33
N THR A 769 28.27 -2.52 -5.06
CA THR A 769 27.74 -1.87 -6.27
C THR A 769 27.73 -2.83 -7.47
N ASP A 770 28.42 -3.97 -7.36
CA ASP A 770 28.42 -5.03 -8.36
C ASP A 770 27.34 -6.08 -8.00
N PRO A 771 26.27 -6.20 -8.80
CA PRO A 771 25.16 -7.12 -8.49
C PRO A 771 25.61 -8.59 -8.48
N ASP A 772 26.55 -8.99 -9.32
CA ASP A 772 27.03 -10.38 -9.37
C ASP A 772 27.82 -10.72 -8.09
N GLN A 773 28.60 -9.77 -7.56
CA GLN A 773 29.28 -9.97 -6.28
C GLN A 773 28.30 -10.06 -5.11
N VAL A 774 27.25 -9.25 -5.08
CA VAL A 774 26.20 -9.31 -4.05
C VAL A 774 25.44 -10.64 -4.12
N ALA A 775 25.07 -11.10 -5.31
CA ALA A 775 24.43 -12.39 -5.52
C ALA A 775 25.28 -13.55 -4.98
N ASN A 776 26.58 -13.57 -5.34
CA ASN A 776 27.53 -14.58 -4.86
C ASN A 776 27.74 -14.51 -3.35
N LEU A 777 27.79 -13.30 -2.77
CA LEU A 777 27.92 -13.09 -1.33
C LEU A 777 26.75 -13.69 -0.55
N ILE A 778 25.52 -13.47 -1.03
CA ILE A 778 24.29 -14.00 -0.39
C ILE A 778 24.18 -15.51 -0.59
N ALA A 779 24.47 -16.01 -1.80
CA ALA A 779 24.43 -17.45 -2.11
C ALA A 779 25.46 -18.28 -1.32
N ALA A 780 26.51 -17.66 -0.80
CA ALA A 780 27.52 -18.32 0.04
C ALA A 780 27.07 -18.53 1.50
N ILE A 781 25.91 -17.99 1.91
CA ILE A 781 25.39 -18.12 3.27
C ILE A 781 24.83 -19.55 3.46
N PRO A 782 25.24 -20.30 4.50
CA PRO A 782 24.77 -21.66 4.71
C PRO A 782 23.29 -21.74 5.09
N ASP A 783 22.56 -22.71 4.54
CA ASP A 783 21.14 -22.95 4.85
C ASP A 783 20.89 -23.24 6.34
N GLN A 784 21.89 -23.76 7.07
CA GLN A 784 21.78 -24.02 8.51
C GLN A 784 21.71 -22.73 9.34
N HIS A 785 22.26 -21.62 8.80
CA HIS A 785 22.31 -20.30 9.43
C HIS A 785 21.87 -19.25 8.40
N PRO A 786 20.58 -19.26 8.01
CA PRO A 786 20.10 -18.46 6.89
C PRO A 786 20.27 -16.96 7.17
N LEU A 787 20.30 -16.15 6.11
CA LEU A 787 20.31 -14.69 6.24
C LEU A 787 19.03 -14.21 6.92
N THR A 788 19.17 -13.56 8.08
CA THR A 788 18.04 -13.05 8.86
C THR A 788 18.08 -11.54 9.08
N ALA A 789 19.20 -10.86 8.81
CA ALA A 789 19.22 -9.41 8.80
C ALA A 789 20.29 -8.85 7.87
N VAL A 790 20.01 -7.68 7.32
CA VAL A 790 20.97 -6.86 6.57
C VAL A 790 21.13 -5.53 7.28
N ILE A 791 22.37 -5.10 7.46
CA ILE A 791 22.71 -3.79 8.00
C ILE A 791 23.67 -3.12 7.02
N HIS A 792 23.24 -2.00 6.48
CA HIS A 792 24.01 -1.25 5.52
C HIS A 792 24.66 -0.05 6.17
N THR A 793 25.99 -0.11 6.37
CA THR A 793 26.79 1.01 6.86
C THR A 793 27.83 1.48 5.83
N ALA A 794 27.79 0.95 4.60
CA ALA A 794 28.72 1.36 3.56
C ALA A 794 28.42 2.80 3.12
N GLY A 795 29.46 3.58 2.90
CA GLY A 795 29.32 4.96 2.47
C GLY A 795 30.68 5.58 2.19
N VAL A 796 30.68 6.55 1.29
CA VAL A 796 31.84 7.39 0.97
C VAL A 796 31.39 8.84 1.11
N LEU A 797 32.28 9.69 1.61
CA LEU A 797 32.09 11.13 1.65
C LEU A 797 33.03 11.78 0.64
N ASP A 798 32.50 12.72 -0.13
CA ASP A 798 33.26 13.54 -1.08
C ASP A 798 32.54 14.90 -1.19
N ASP A 799 32.65 15.66 -0.08
CA ASP A 799 31.93 16.91 0.11
C ASP A 799 32.46 18.02 -0.82
N ALA A 800 31.56 18.77 -1.43
CA ALA A 800 31.87 19.93 -2.25
C ALA A 800 30.72 20.94 -2.20
N ALA A 801 31.05 22.24 -2.22
CA ALA A 801 30.05 23.29 -2.37
C ALA A 801 29.31 23.11 -3.70
N LEU A 802 28.02 23.46 -3.75
CA LEU A 802 27.14 23.14 -4.87
C LEU A 802 27.72 23.58 -6.22
N HIS A 803 28.28 24.78 -6.31
CA HIS A 803 28.87 25.34 -7.55
C HIS A 803 30.18 24.69 -8.01
N THR A 804 30.79 23.81 -7.20
CA THR A 804 32.04 23.09 -7.52
C THR A 804 31.89 21.57 -7.55
N LEU A 805 30.73 21.07 -7.11
CA LEU A 805 30.45 19.65 -7.10
C LEU A 805 30.49 19.10 -8.52
N THR A 806 31.35 18.11 -8.76
CA THR A 806 31.49 17.50 -10.09
C THR A 806 30.62 16.25 -10.23
N PRO A 807 30.25 15.85 -11.46
CA PRO A 807 29.56 14.57 -11.69
C PRO A 807 30.33 13.38 -11.10
N HIS A 808 31.65 13.36 -11.23
CA HIS A 808 32.46 12.28 -10.65
C HIS A 808 32.29 12.14 -9.12
N GLN A 809 32.32 13.27 -8.40
CA GLN A 809 32.09 13.28 -6.94
C GLN A 809 30.65 12.93 -6.59
N LEU A 810 29.68 13.30 -7.43
CA LEU A 810 28.28 12.91 -7.28
C LEU A 810 28.12 11.38 -7.37
N HIS A 811 28.54 10.76 -8.49
CA HIS A 811 28.41 9.31 -8.69
C HIS A 811 29.21 8.51 -7.66
N THR A 812 30.38 8.99 -7.24
CA THR A 812 31.20 8.32 -6.22
C THR A 812 30.49 8.19 -4.88
N VAL A 813 29.69 9.20 -4.50
CA VAL A 813 28.92 9.20 -3.24
C VAL A 813 27.60 8.44 -3.37
N LEU A 814 26.95 8.52 -4.54
CA LEU A 814 25.73 7.76 -4.82
C LEU A 814 25.99 6.25 -4.80
N ALA A 815 27.03 5.77 -5.50
CA ALA A 815 27.31 4.35 -5.74
C ALA A 815 27.09 3.41 -4.53
N PRO A 816 27.76 3.59 -3.38
CA PRO A 816 27.60 2.67 -2.26
C PRO A 816 26.20 2.74 -1.61
N LYS A 817 25.53 3.89 -1.67
CA LYS A 817 24.26 4.13 -0.97
C LYS A 817 23.04 3.88 -1.84
N VAL A 818 23.15 4.06 -3.15
CA VAL A 818 22.10 3.83 -4.16
C VAL A 818 22.25 2.43 -4.71
N ASP A 819 23.24 2.20 -5.57
CA ASP A 819 23.50 0.94 -6.29
C ASP A 819 23.65 -0.20 -5.28
N GLY A 820 24.46 0.03 -4.25
CA GLY A 820 24.72 -0.94 -3.20
C GLY A 820 23.46 -1.37 -2.44
N THR A 821 22.55 -0.45 -2.13
CA THR A 821 21.32 -0.80 -1.40
C THR A 821 20.23 -1.34 -2.32
N TRP A 822 20.20 -0.91 -3.58
CA TRP A 822 19.31 -1.47 -4.59
C TRP A 822 19.66 -2.94 -4.88
N ASN A 823 20.95 -3.25 -5.06
CA ASN A 823 21.43 -4.63 -5.21
C ASN A 823 21.06 -5.49 -4.00
N LEU A 824 21.28 -4.98 -2.77
CA LEU A 824 20.86 -5.66 -1.55
C LEU A 824 19.34 -5.87 -1.51
N HIS A 825 18.54 -4.86 -1.85
CA HIS A 825 17.09 -4.99 -1.93
C HIS A 825 16.68 -6.10 -2.90
N HIS A 826 17.22 -6.08 -4.13
CA HIS A 826 16.92 -7.06 -5.16
C HIS A 826 17.29 -8.49 -4.74
N HIS A 827 18.49 -8.71 -4.20
CA HIS A 827 18.93 -10.06 -3.84
C HIS A 827 18.37 -10.58 -2.49
N THR A 828 17.69 -9.73 -1.72
CA THR A 828 17.12 -10.12 -0.42
C THR A 828 15.59 -10.08 -0.36
N HIS A 829 14.91 -9.70 -1.43
CA HIS A 829 13.44 -9.53 -1.43
C HIS A 829 12.65 -10.81 -1.08
N HIS A 830 13.22 -11.99 -1.32
CA HIS A 830 12.61 -13.29 -0.98
C HIS A 830 13.01 -13.82 0.41
N HIS A 831 13.96 -13.20 1.09
CA HIS A 831 14.47 -13.69 2.36
C HIS A 831 13.54 -13.26 3.51
N ASP A 832 13.33 -14.15 4.49
CA ASP A 832 12.54 -13.87 5.68
C ASP A 832 13.34 -13.07 6.71
N LEU A 833 13.68 -11.83 6.35
CA LEU A 833 14.49 -10.95 7.18
C LEU A 833 13.72 -10.45 8.40
N ALA A 834 14.42 -10.39 9.54
CA ALA A 834 14.01 -9.67 10.73
C ALA A 834 14.26 -8.16 10.63
N ALA A 835 15.30 -7.76 9.90
CA ALA A 835 15.65 -6.36 9.73
C ALA A 835 16.42 -6.10 8.43
N PHE A 836 16.21 -4.93 7.84
CA PHE A 836 16.99 -4.41 6.72
C PHE A 836 17.36 -2.95 7.01
N VAL A 837 18.38 -2.72 7.83
CA VAL A 837 18.65 -1.40 8.40
C VAL A 837 19.58 -0.60 7.50
N LEU A 838 19.14 0.57 7.03
CA LEU A 838 19.92 1.49 6.22
C LEU A 838 20.47 2.65 7.07
N TYR A 839 21.80 2.77 7.17
CA TYR A 839 22.41 3.91 7.88
C TYR A 839 22.46 5.12 6.95
N SER A 840 21.37 5.89 6.99
CA SER A 840 21.21 7.18 6.34
C SER A 840 21.87 8.31 7.16
N SER A 841 21.48 9.56 6.90
CA SER A 841 21.99 10.75 7.57
C SER A 841 20.92 11.83 7.63
N LEU A 842 20.90 12.59 8.73
CA LEU A 842 20.03 13.76 8.92
C LEU A 842 20.19 14.81 7.81
N THR A 843 21.30 14.76 7.06
CA THR A 843 21.55 15.57 5.86
C THR A 843 20.49 15.35 4.78
N ALA A 844 19.88 14.16 4.68
CA ALA A 844 18.77 13.89 3.76
C ALA A 844 17.53 14.74 4.07
N THR A 845 17.23 14.93 5.36
CA THR A 845 16.05 15.69 5.82
C THR A 845 16.31 17.18 5.89
N LEU A 846 17.48 17.59 6.40
CA LEU A 846 17.78 19.00 6.65
C LEU A 846 18.55 19.68 5.51
N GLY A 847 19.28 18.93 4.68
CA GLY A 847 20.07 19.48 3.56
C GLY A 847 21.31 20.26 3.98
N THR A 848 22.35 19.61 4.51
CA THR A 848 23.56 20.34 4.94
C THR A 848 24.30 20.98 3.74
N PRO A 849 24.69 22.27 3.82
CA PRO A 849 25.52 22.93 2.79
C PRO A 849 26.82 22.17 2.52
N GLY A 850 27.20 22.08 1.24
CA GLY A 850 28.40 21.37 0.78
C GLY A 850 28.26 19.84 0.71
N GLN A 851 27.06 19.31 0.95
CA GLN A 851 26.78 17.87 0.98
C GLN A 851 25.62 17.49 0.08
N ALA A 852 25.41 18.19 -1.05
CA ALA A 852 24.27 17.94 -1.93
C ALA A 852 24.25 16.51 -2.49
N ASN A 853 25.39 15.98 -2.92
CA ASN A 853 25.55 14.58 -3.34
C ASN A 853 25.25 13.58 -2.20
N TYR A 854 25.75 13.83 -1.00
CA TYR A 854 25.52 12.96 0.16
C TYR A 854 24.07 13.02 0.63
N ALA A 855 23.45 14.20 0.67
CA ALA A 855 22.04 14.36 0.99
C ALA A 855 21.16 13.60 -0.01
N ALA A 856 21.44 13.71 -1.30
CA ALA A 856 20.78 12.96 -2.36
C ALA A 856 20.85 11.45 -2.12
N ALA A 857 22.05 10.91 -1.91
CA ALA A 857 22.29 9.49 -1.66
C ALA A 857 21.55 8.96 -0.42
N ASN A 858 21.49 9.74 0.66
CA ASN A 858 20.79 9.36 1.88
C ASN A 858 19.26 9.46 1.73
N THR A 859 18.75 10.45 0.97
CA THR A 859 17.31 10.53 0.66
C THR A 859 16.84 9.32 -0.12
N PHE A 860 17.64 8.79 -1.05
CA PHE A 860 17.32 7.52 -1.71
C PHE A 860 17.16 6.38 -0.70
N GLN A 861 18.05 6.26 0.29
CA GLN A 861 17.97 5.22 1.31
C GLN A 861 16.73 5.36 2.21
N ASP A 862 16.42 6.58 2.65
CA ASP A 862 15.20 6.86 3.43
C ASP A 862 13.95 6.44 2.64
N THR A 863 13.92 6.77 1.35
CA THR A 863 12.82 6.43 0.47
C THR A 863 12.76 4.93 0.16
N LEU A 864 13.90 4.27 -0.05
CA LEU A 864 13.95 2.82 -0.25
C LEU A 864 13.39 2.08 0.97
N ALA A 865 13.63 2.59 2.19
CA ALA A 865 13.04 2.03 3.39
C ALA A 865 11.51 2.18 3.41
N HIS A 866 10.99 3.34 3.01
CA HIS A 866 9.55 3.55 2.82
C HIS A 866 8.95 2.59 1.79
N HIS A 867 9.61 2.45 0.63
CA HIS A 867 9.19 1.54 -0.43
C HIS A 867 9.13 0.09 0.07
N ARG A 868 10.21 -0.40 0.70
CA ARG A 868 10.23 -1.74 1.29
C ARG A 868 9.07 -1.96 2.27
N HIS A 869 8.83 -1.01 3.17
CA HIS A 869 7.70 -1.09 4.10
C HIS A 869 6.34 -1.09 3.41
N HIS A 870 6.15 -0.24 2.38
CA HIS A 870 4.93 -0.22 1.59
C HIS A 870 4.67 -1.58 0.91
N HIS A 871 5.73 -2.23 0.44
CA HIS A 871 5.68 -3.57 -0.18
C HIS A 871 5.71 -4.72 0.85
N GLY A 872 5.60 -4.42 2.15
CA GLY A 872 5.50 -5.42 3.21
C GLY A 872 6.81 -6.11 3.58
N GLN A 873 7.94 -5.53 3.18
CA GLN A 873 9.29 -5.96 3.54
C GLN A 873 9.82 -5.13 4.73
N PRO A 874 10.73 -5.67 5.55
CA PRO A 874 11.36 -4.90 6.63
C PRO A 874 12.32 -3.85 6.08
N ALA A 875 12.45 -2.69 6.76
CA ALA A 875 13.47 -1.67 6.53
C ALA A 875 13.74 -0.75 7.75
#